data_AF-A0A1C5FC94-F1
#
_entry.id   AF-A0A1C5FC94-F1
#
_cell.length_a   1.000
_cell.length_b   1.000
_cell.length_c   1.000
_cell.angle_alpha   90.00
_cell.angle_beta   90.00
_cell.angle_gamma   90.00
#
_symmetry.space_group_name_H-M   'P 1'
#
loop_
_entity.id
_entity.type
_entity.pdbx_description
1 polymer ?
#
loop_
_entity_poly.entity_id
_entity_poly.type
_entity_poly.pdbx_seq_one_letter_code
_entity_poly.pdbx_strand_id
1 'polypeptide(L)'
;ADRGADHLLLVGRGGPQAPGADALRQELEERGSRVTIAACDVADRDALAALLATVPREHPLTAVVHTAAVLDDDMVAALRPEQIDRVLRPKLVGARHLHELTRTLDLDAFVLFSSVAATFGVPGQGNYAPGNAFMDALAEQRRAEGLVATSVAFGPWAGAGMAGRDGVGGLLARHGLPAMDPEDALTAMERAVADDETCLTVADIDWDRFFLAFTASRVRPLLYDVPEVRRIRAAAATAAEEPGTAGTALARRLAEAGEEERGRILLDVVRSHIAAVLGHSGAEAVPVERTFKELGFDSLTGVEVRNRLAAATGLHLPATVVYDHPTPAALVRHLRAELAGSTGAAPGPDPAPVPAGADGDPIAVVAMSCRFPGGVRTPEDLWRLVGESTDAVGAFPADRGWDLDGLYHPDPAHPGTTYVREGAFLDDVAGFDADFFGISPREALAMDPQQRVLLETSWELLERAGLDPTTLRGSRTAVFAGTNGQDYPALLAAAPADHADSEGYGSTGAAASVVSGRISYALGLEGPAVTVDTACSSALVALHLACQSLRRGECDLAMAGGVTVMSTPSLFLSFSRQRGIAADGRAKAYAASADGTAWGEGAGLLLLERLSDARRNGHQVLALVRGSAVNQDGASNGLAAPNGPSQQRVITAALADAGLRPDEVDAVEGHGTGTRLGDPIEAQALIATYGRDRDADRPLWLGSVKSNIGHTQAAAGVAGVIKMIMAMRHGLLPESLHLDAPSDVVDWIGGAVQPLAEARPWQPRTGAPRRFGVSAFGISGTNAHALLEEPGRQGAEHAAER
;
A
#
# COMPACT_ATOMS: atom_id res chain seq x y z
N ALA A 1 -36.66 -2.14 -42.89
CA ALA A 1 -37.67 -1.59 -43.81
C ALA A 1 -37.06 -1.33 -45.18
N ASP A 2 -36.05 -0.48 -45.30
CA ASP A 2 -35.42 -0.09 -46.59
C ASP A 2 -34.83 -1.25 -47.43
N ARG A 3 -34.53 -2.39 -46.79
CA ARG A 3 -34.06 -3.62 -47.44
C ARG A 3 -35.17 -4.61 -47.80
N GLY A 4 -36.44 -4.20 -47.76
CA GLY A 4 -37.58 -5.02 -48.20
C GLY A 4 -38.08 -6.03 -47.16
N ALA A 5 -37.99 -5.73 -45.86
CA ALA A 5 -38.57 -6.59 -44.83
C ALA A 5 -40.11 -6.49 -44.86
N ASP A 6 -40.80 -7.59 -45.14
CA ASP A 6 -42.27 -7.61 -45.26
C ASP A 6 -42.98 -7.36 -43.92
N HIS A 7 -42.43 -7.86 -42.81
CA HIS A 7 -42.98 -7.70 -41.46
C HIS A 7 -41.86 -7.54 -40.41
N LEU A 8 -41.97 -6.49 -39.60
CA LEU A 8 -41.08 -6.20 -38.47
C LEU A 8 -41.82 -6.41 -37.14
N LEU A 9 -41.33 -7.36 -36.32
CA LEU A 9 -41.77 -7.53 -34.94
C LEU A 9 -40.77 -6.83 -33.99
N LEU A 10 -41.14 -5.64 -33.52
CA LEU A 10 -40.33 -4.85 -32.60
C LEU A 10 -40.76 -5.14 -31.15
N VAL A 11 -39.82 -5.62 -30.35
CA VAL A 11 -40.10 -6.13 -29.01
C VAL A 11 -39.35 -5.34 -27.96
N GLY A 12 -40.06 -4.91 -26.91
CA GLY A 12 -39.45 -4.30 -25.74
C GLY A 12 -40.44 -4.22 -24.59
N ARG A 13 -39.95 -4.01 -23.36
CA ARG A 13 -40.81 -4.03 -22.15
C ARG A 13 -41.98 -3.03 -22.20
N GLY A 14 -41.77 -1.87 -22.83
CA GLY A 14 -42.82 -0.85 -22.98
C GLY A 14 -43.78 -1.11 -24.15
N GLY A 15 -43.43 -1.97 -25.10
CA GLY A 15 -44.23 -2.25 -26.30
C GLY A 15 -44.77 -0.97 -26.96
N PRO A 16 -46.06 -0.94 -27.37
CA PRO A 16 -46.69 0.25 -27.94
C PRO A 16 -46.69 1.49 -27.04
N GLN A 17 -46.47 1.34 -25.73
CA GLN A 17 -46.41 2.45 -24.78
C GLN A 17 -45.01 3.07 -24.65
N ALA A 18 -44.01 2.54 -25.38
CA ALA A 18 -42.68 3.11 -25.38
C ALA A 18 -42.68 4.52 -26.04
N PRO A 19 -41.91 5.49 -25.49
CA PRO A 19 -41.81 6.81 -26.09
C PRO A 19 -41.39 6.75 -27.56
N GLY A 20 -42.17 7.37 -28.45
CA GLY A 20 -41.91 7.39 -29.89
C GLY A 20 -42.33 6.13 -30.67
N ALA A 21 -42.94 5.13 -30.03
CA ALA A 21 -43.34 3.88 -30.67
C ALA A 21 -44.31 4.08 -31.85
N ASP A 22 -45.31 4.95 -31.70
CA ASP A 22 -46.29 5.22 -32.78
C ASP A 22 -45.65 5.96 -33.96
N ALA A 23 -44.76 6.92 -33.69
CA ALA A 23 -44.03 7.64 -34.73
C ALA A 23 -43.09 6.69 -35.51
N LEU A 24 -42.37 5.81 -34.81
CA LEU A 24 -41.51 4.80 -35.42
C LEU A 24 -42.31 3.78 -36.24
N ARG A 25 -43.47 3.35 -35.74
CA ARG A 25 -44.39 2.46 -36.48
C ARG A 25 -44.78 3.11 -37.81
N GLN A 26 -45.25 4.35 -37.75
CA GLN A 26 -45.69 5.09 -38.93
C GLN A 26 -44.54 5.24 -39.93
N GLU A 27 -43.36 5.65 -39.47
CA GLU A 27 -42.19 5.82 -40.34
C GLU A 27 -41.80 4.52 -41.07
N LEU A 28 -41.84 3.38 -40.37
CA LEU A 28 -41.49 2.08 -40.95
C LEU A 28 -42.57 1.52 -41.87
N GLU A 29 -43.85 1.80 -41.58
CA GLU A 29 -44.99 1.44 -42.44
C GLU A 29 -45.02 2.28 -43.73
N GLU A 30 -44.68 3.57 -43.66
CA GLU A 30 -44.50 4.43 -44.85
C GLU A 30 -43.38 3.93 -45.77
N ARG A 31 -42.38 3.23 -45.22
CA ARG A 31 -41.29 2.57 -45.95
C ARG A 31 -41.66 1.17 -46.48
N GLY A 32 -42.91 0.73 -46.29
CA GLY A 32 -43.47 -0.48 -46.91
C GLY A 32 -43.42 -1.76 -46.07
N SER A 33 -42.94 -1.70 -44.81
CA SER A 33 -42.94 -2.86 -43.90
C SER A 33 -44.19 -2.88 -43.03
N ARG A 34 -44.85 -4.04 -42.86
CA ARG A 34 -45.83 -4.20 -41.78
C ARG A 34 -45.09 -4.14 -40.44
N VAL A 35 -45.61 -3.43 -39.43
CA VAL A 35 -44.96 -3.31 -38.12
C VAL A 35 -45.86 -3.81 -36.99
N THR A 36 -45.31 -4.68 -36.15
CA THR A 36 -45.94 -5.08 -34.89
C THR A 36 -45.01 -4.71 -33.75
N ILE A 37 -45.46 -3.80 -32.88
CA ILE A 37 -44.76 -3.45 -31.66
C ILE A 37 -45.41 -4.22 -30.51
N ALA A 38 -44.65 -5.07 -29.83
CA ALA A 38 -45.14 -5.94 -28.76
C ALA A 38 -44.43 -5.66 -27.43
N ALA A 39 -45.21 -5.70 -26.35
CA ALA A 39 -44.67 -5.64 -25.00
C ALA A 39 -44.23 -7.04 -24.57
N CYS A 40 -42.92 -7.25 -24.42
CA CYS A 40 -42.38 -8.50 -23.89
C CYS A 40 -40.98 -8.26 -23.30
N ASP A 41 -40.70 -8.88 -22.16
CA ASP A 41 -39.33 -9.06 -21.67
C ASP A 41 -38.78 -10.35 -22.28
N VAL A 42 -37.70 -10.26 -23.06
CA VAL A 42 -37.07 -11.43 -23.69
C VAL A 42 -36.47 -12.39 -22.66
N ALA A 43 -36.20 -11.92 -21.44
CA ALA A 43 -35.75 -12.77 -20.33
C ALA A 43 -36.91 -13.52 -19.65
N ASP A 44 -38.17 -13.33 -20.05
CA ASP A 44 -39.31 -14.16 -19.66
C ASP A 44 -39.59 -15.17 -20.79
N ARG A 45 -39.28 -16.45 -20.52
CA ARG A 45 -39.34 -17.52 -21.52
C ARG A 45 -40.77 -17.77 -22.02
N ASP A 46 -41.74 -17.76 -21.11
CA ASP A 46 -43.12 -18.12 -21.44
C ASP A 46 -43.80 -16.97 -22.18
N ALA A 47 -43.55 -15.72 -21.76
CA ALA A 47 -44.01 -14.54 -22.50
C ALA A 47 -43.42 -14.48 -23.91
N LEU A 48 -42.12 -14.77 -24.06
CA LEU A 48 -41.46 -14.78 -25.36
C LEU A 48 -42.01 -15.92 -26.25
N ALA A 49 -42.22 -17.12 -25.70
CA ALA A 49 -42.81 -18.23 -26.45
C ALA A 49 -44.24 -17.90 -26.92
N ALA A 50 -45.05 -17.29 -26.05
CA ALA A 50 -46.39 -16.84 -26.39
C ALA A 50 -46.36 -15.78 -27.50
N LEU A 51 -45.42 -14.83 -27.45
CA LEU A 51 -45.24 -13.82 -28.48
C LEU A 51 -44.83 -14.45 -29.82
N LEU A 52 -43.84 -15.35 -29.82
CA LEU A 52 -43.40 -16.04 -31.03
C LEU A 52 -44.51 -16.86 -31.69
N ALA A 53 -45.43 -17.44 -30.90
CA ALA A 53 -46.60 -18.14 -31.41
C ALA A 53 -47.63 -17.23 -32.13
N THR A 54 -47.54 -15.91 -31.96
CA THR A 54 -48.39 -14.93 -32.66
C THR A 54 -47.89 -14.55 -34.06
N VAL A 55 -46.67 -14.98 -34.43
CA VAL A 55 -46.09 -14.67 -35.74
C VAL A 55 -46.96 -15.32 -36.85
N PRO A 56 -47.51 -14.55 -37.81
CA PRO A 56 -48.38 -15.07 -38.85
C PRO A 56 -47.69 -16.11 -39.73
N ARG A 57 -48.41 -17.15 -40.16
CA ARG A 57 -47.85 -18.14 -41.09
C ARG A 57 -47.55 -17.57 -42.49
N GLU A 58 -48.24 -16.50 -42.89
CA GLU A 58 -47.95 -15.81 -44.15
C GLU A 58 -46.63 -15.02 -44.12
N HIS A 59 -46.14 -14.70 -42.92
CA HIS A 59 -44.90 -13.96 -42.69
C HIS A 59 -44.09 -14.67 -41.58
N PRO A 60 -43.48 -15.84 -41.88
CA PRO A 60 -42.74 -16.59 -40.88
C PRO A 60 -41.55 -15.79 -40.34
N LEU A 61 -41.11 -16.11 -39.12
CA LEU A 61 -39.92 -15.52 -38.54
C LEU A 61 -38.69 -16.04 -39.30
N THR A 62 -38.05 -15.17 -40.08
CA THR A 62 -36.86 -15.49 -40.89
C THR A 62 -35.57 -14.94 -40.29
N ALA A 63 -35.64 -13.90 -39.44
CA ALA A 63 -34.46 -13.30 -38.84
C ALA A 63 -34.72 -12.86 -37.39
N VAL A 64 -33.70 -13.00 -36.55
CA VAL A 64 -33.68 -12.48 -35.17
C VAL A 64 -32.53 -11.49 -35.04
N VAL A 65 -32.82 -10.29 -34.55
CA VAL A 65 -31.80 -9.29 -34.21
C VAL A 65 -31.97 -8.92 -32.74
N HIS A 66 -31.04 -9.35 -31.90
CA HIS A 66 -31.09 -9.14 -30.47
C HIS A 66 -30.28 -7.91 -30.05
N THR A 67 -30.99 -6.81 -29.77
CA THR A 67 -30.42 -5.51 -29.39
C THR A 67 -30.66 -5.14 -27.92
N ALA A 68 -31.25 -6.05 -27.14
CA ALA A 68 -31.66 -5.76 -25.76
C ALA A 68 -30.44 -5.58 -24.85
N ALA A 69 -30.38 -4.44 -24.16
CA ALA A 69 -29.31 -4.12 -23.24
C ALA A 69 -29.77 -3.13 -22.17
N VAL A 70 -29.13 -3.19 -21.01
CA VAL A 70 -29.24 -2.22 -19.92
C VAL A 70 -27.82 -1.95 -19.44
N LEU A 71 -27.48 -0.69 -19.20
CA LEU A 71 -26.23 -0.28 -18.58
C LEU A 71 -26.48 0.15 -17.14
N ASP A 72 -25.53 -0.14 -16.27
CA ASP A 72 -25.53 0.23 -14.86
C ASP A 72 -24.11 0.03 -14.34
N ASP A 73 -23.22 0.87 -14.88
CA ASP A 73 -21.77 0.71 -14.78
C ASP A 73 -21.28 1.06 -13.36
N ASP A 74 -20.35 0.26 -12.84
CA ASP A 74 -19.67 0.51 -11.57
C ASP A 74 -18.33 -0.24 -11.53
N MET A 75 -17.45 0.13 -10.61
CA MET A 75 -16.20 -0.59 -10.39
C MET A 75 -16.49 -1.99 -9.85
N VAL A 76 -15.68 -2.99 -10.24
CA VAL A 76 -15.89 -4.40 -9.85
C VAL A 76 -16.02 -4.56 -8.33
N ALA A 77 -15.28 -3.78 -7.54
CA ALA A 77 -15.34 -3.81 -6.08
C ALA A 77 -16.61 -3.18 -5.46
N ALA A 78 -17.35 -2.37 -6.22
CA ALA A 78 -18.55 -1.65 -5.80
C ALA A 78 -19.85 -2.22 -6.39
N LEU A 79 -19.75 -3.10 -7.40
CA LEU A 79 -20.89 -3.77 -8.02
C LEU A 79 -21.71 -4.57 -7.01
N ARG A 80 -23.01 -4.32 -6.95
CA ARG A 80 -23.96 -5.10 -6.16
C ARG A 80 -24.53 -6.27 -6.98
N PRO A 81 -24.88 -7.41 -6.35
CA PRO A 81 -25.49 -8.55 -7.03
C PRO A 81 -26.71 -8.18 -7.87
N GLU A 82 -27.56 -7.26 -7.41
CA GLU A 82 -28.77 -6.84 -8.12
C GLU A 82 -28.46 -6.02 -9.38
N GLN A 83 -27.34 -5.29 -9.39
CA GLN A 83 -26.87 -4.56 -10.57
C GLN A 83 -26.33 -5.54 -11.62
N ILE A 84 -25.59 -6.55 -11.17
CA ILE A 84 -25.07 -7.62 -12.03
C ILE A 84 -26.24 -8.38 -12.69
N ASP A 85 -27.22 -8.84 -11.89
CA ASP A 85 -28.38 -9.58 -12.41
C ASP A 85 -29.17 -8.74 -13.42
N ARG A 86 -29.42 -7.46 -13.09
CA ARG A 86 -30.14 -6.54 -13.98
C ARG A 86 -29.45 -6.35 -15.35
N VAL A 87 -28.12 -6.19 -15.36
CA VAL A 87 -27.36 -5.93 -16.60
C VAL A 87 -27.17 -7.19 -17.43
N LEU A 88 -26.91 -8.34 -16.79
CA LEU A 88 -26.71 -9.61 -17.47
C LEU A 88 -28.01 -10.20 -18.03
N ARG A 89 -29.12 -10.05 -17.30
CA ARG A 89 -30.42 -10.65 -17.64
C ARG A 89 -30.83 -10.49 -19.11
N PRO A 90 -30.89 -9.29 -19.72
CA PRO A 90 -31.32 -9.15 -21.11
C PRO A 90 -30.39 -9.86 -22.12
N LYS A 91 -29.06 -9.77 -21.94
CA LYS A 91 -28.07 -10.32 -22.89
C LYS A 91 -27.81 -11.81 -22.70
N LEU A 92 -27.87 -12.30 -21.46
CA LEU A 92 -27.59 -13.69 -21.14
C LEU A 92 -28.86 -14.53 -21.22
N VAL A 93 -29.86 -14.22 -20.39
CA VAL A 93 -31.11 -14.99 -20.31
C VAL A 93 -31.93 -14.77 -21.59
N GLY A 94 -32.03 -13.52 -22.05
CA GLY A 94 -32.79 -13.19 -23.26
C GLY A 94 -32.23 -13.85 -24.53
N ALA A 95 -30.91 -13.78 -24.76
CA ALA A 95 -30.29 -14.42 -25.92
C ALA A 95 -30.43 -15.95 -25.87
N ARG A 96 -30.30 -16.56 -24.69
CA ARG A 96 -30.51 -18.00 -24.50
C ARG A 96 -31.94 -18.42 -24.84
N HIS A 97 -32.94 -17.69 -24.36
CA HIS A 97 -34.34 -18.00 -24.68
C HIS A 97 -34.62 -17.87 -26.17
N LEU A 98 -34.11 -16.81 -26.82
CA LEU A 98 -34.22 -16.66 -28.28
C LEU A 98 -33.58 -17.83 -29.00
N HIS A 99 -32.38 -18.26 -28.60
CA HIS A 99 -31.74 -19.44 -29.18
C HIS A 99 -32.60 -20.70 -29.01
N GLU A 100 -33.06 -21.01 -27.80
CA GLU A 100 -33.82 -22.24 -27.51
C GLU A 100 -35.17 -22.28 -28.23
N LEU A 101 -35.91 -21.16 -28.24
CA LEU A 101 -37.26 -21.08 -28.81
C LEU A 101 -37.27 -20.98 -30.34
N THR A 102 -36.16 -20.56 -30.95
CA THR A 102 -36.03 -20.47 -32.42
C THR A 102 -35.15 -21.57 -33.01
N ARG A 103 -34.67 -22.52 -32.20
CA ARG A 103 -33.72 -23.56 -32.61
C ARG A 103 -34.19 -24.42 -33.79
N THR A 104 -35.50 -24.67 -33.88
CA THR A 104 -36.11 -25.49 -34.95
C THR A 104 -36.63 -24.67 -36.12
N LEU A 105 -36.44 -23.35 -36.10
CA LEU A 105 -36.83 -22.46 -37.20
C LEU A 105 -35.68 -22.35 -38.19
N ASP A 106 -36.02 -22.33 -39.47
CA ASP A 106 -35.08 -22.09 -40.56
C ASP A 106 -34.86 -20.58 -40.69
N LEU A 107 -33.93 -20.05 -39.88
CA LEU A 107 -33.60 -18.63 -39.87
C LEU A 107 -32.53 -18.33 -40.91
N ASP A 108 -32.72 -17.25 -41.66
CA ASP A 108 -31.72 -16.67 -42.56
C ASP A 108 -30.65 -15.88 -41.76
N ALA A 109 -31.01 -15.32 -40.60
CA ALA A 109 -30.08 -14.57 -39.76
C ALA A 109 -30.42 -14.64 -38.26
N PHE A 110 -29.37 -14.72 -37.43
CA PHE A 110 -29.48 -14.59 -35.97
C PHE A 110 -28.36 -13.67 -35.47
N VAL A 111 -28.67 -12.38 -35.32
CA VAL A 111 -27.68 -11.34 -35.07
C VAL A 111 -27.70 -10.92 -33.59
N LEU A 112 -26.54 -10.96 -32.95
CA LEU A 112 -26.33 -10.59 -31.55
C LEU A 112 -25.53 -9.29 -31.47
N PHE A 113 -26.09 -8.27 -30.82
CA PHE A 113 -25.41 -6.99 -30.60
C PHE A 113 -24.54 -7.07 -29.35
N SER A 114 -23.30 -7.54 -29.52
CA SER A 114 -22.26 -7.59 -28.48
C SER A 114 -21.56 -6.23 -28.35
N SER A 115 -20.47 -6.18 -27.58
CA SER A 115 -19.70 -4.97 -27.32
C SER A 115 -18.21 -5.24 -27.20
N VAL A 116 -17.39 -4.27 -27.59
CA VAL A 116 -15.93 -4.25 -27.35
C VAL A 116 -15.53 -4.52 -25.90
N ALA A 117 -16.43 -4.28 -24.94
CA ALA A 117 -16.24 -4.64 -23.54
C ALA A 117 -15.98 -6.15 -23.34
N ALA A 118 -16.56 -7.02 -24.17
CA ALA A 118 -16.25 -8.46 -24.17
C ALA A 118 -14.91 -8.79 -24.81
N THR A 119 -14.48 -8.02 -25.82
CA THR A 119 -13.25 -8.28 -26.58
C THR A 119 -12.00 -7.93 -25.79
N PHE A 120 -11.94 -6.74 -25.21
CA PHE A 120 -10.73 -6.25 -24.54
C PHE A 120 -10.97 -5.57 -23.18
N GLY A 121 -12.23 -5.51 -22.72
CA GLY A 121 -12.59 -4.93 -21.43
C GLY A 121 -12.69 -3.40 -21.46
N VAL A 122 -13.68 -2.88 -20.73
CA VAL A 122 -13.88 -1.44 -20.53
C VAL A 122 -13.97 -1.16 -19.02
N PRO A 123 -13.22 -0.17 -18.48
CA PRO A 123 -13.31 0.20 -17.07
C PRO A 123 -14.75 0.53 -16.65
N GLY A 124 -15.18 0.04 -15.48
CA GLY A 124 -16.54 0.23 -14.97
C GLY A 124 -17.60 -0.71 -15.56
N GLN A 125 -17.26 -1.54 -16.56
CA GLN A 125 -18.21 -2.42 -17.25
C GLN A 125 -18.07 -3.90 -16.85
N GLY A 126 -17.69 -4.16 -15.60
CA GLY A 126 -17.46 -5.52 -15.09
C GLY A 126 -18.71 -6.41 -15.04
N ASN A 127 -19.91 -5.81 -14.95
CA ASN A 127 -21.21 -6.50 -15.05
C ASN A 127 -21.74 -6.59 -16.49
N TYR A 128 -21.27 -5.75 -17.41
CA TYR A 128 -21.72 -5.70 -18.80
C TYR A 128 -20.87 -6.60 -19.72
N ALA A 129 -19.55 -6.63 -19.52
CA ALA A 129 -18.63 -7.44 -20.33
C ALA A 129 -18.99 -8.94 -20.35
N PRO A 130 -19.33 -9.61 -19.22
CA PRO A 130 -19.64 -11.04 -19.24
C PRO A 130 -20.90 -11.38 -20.05
N GLY A 131 -21.91 -10.51 -20.06
CA GLY A 131 -23.14 -10.72 -20.83
C GLY A 131 -22.90 -10.63 -22.34
N ASN A 132 -21.98 -9.77 -22.76
CA ASN A 132 -21.56 -9.67 -24.15
C ASN A 132 -20.68 -10.86 -24.57
N ALA A 133 -19.74 -11.27 -23.71
CA ALA A 133 -18.92 -12.45 -23.95
C ALA A 133 -19.77 -13.74 -24.05
N PHE A 134 -20.85 -13.84 -23.26
CA PHE A 134 -21.82 -14.93 -23.39
C PHE A 134 -22.49 -14.97 -24.76
N MET A 135 -22.87 -13.81 -25.32
CA MET A 135 -23.48 -13.76 -26.65
C MET A 135 -22.49 -14.15 -27.75
N ASP A 136 -21.23 -13.74 -27.64
CA ASP A 136 -20.17 -14.16 -28.56
C ASP A 136 -20.02 -15.69 -28.54
N ALA A 137 -19.97 -16.29 -27.34
CA ALA A 137 -19.93 -17.74 -27.18
C ALA A 137 -21.21 -18.44 -27.67
N LEU A 138 -22.38 -17.82 -27.52
CA LEU A 138 -23.66 -18.36 -28.02
C LEU A 138 -23.69 -18.38 -29.55
N ALA A 139 -23.10 -17.39 -30.23
CA ALA A 139 -22.98 -17.40 -31.68
C ALA A 139 -22.11 -18.57 -32.15
N GLU A 140 -20.96 -18.78 -31.52
CA GLU A 140 -20.08 -19.92 -31.79
C GLU A 140 -20.80 -21.25 -31.56
N GLN A 141 -21.54 -21.38 -30.46
CA GLN A 141 -22.33 -22.58 -30.16
C GLN A 141 -23.38 -22.84 -31.25
N ARG A 142 -24.14 -21.81 -31.65
CA ARG A 142 -25.15 -21.94 -32.73
C ARG A 142 -24.52 -22.42 -34.03
N ARG A 143 -23.37 -21.86 -34.40
CA ARG A 143 -22.63 -22.25 -35.61
C ARG A 143 -22.14 -23.69 -35.54
N ALA A 144 -21.63 -24.12 -34.38
CA ALA A 144 -21.22 -25.51 -34.16
C ALA A 144 -22.40 -26.51 -34.27
N GLU A 145 -23.62 -26.05 -34.00
CA GLU A 145 -24.86 -26.81 -34.20
C GLU A 145 -25.41 -26.73 -35.64
N GLY A 146 -24.73 -26.04 -36.55
CA GLY A 146 -25.15 -25.85 -37.94
C GLY A 146 -26.23 -24.78 -38.13
N LEU A 147 -26.47 -23.94 -37.13
CA LEU A 147 -27.45 -22.85 -37.18
C LEU A 147 -26.74 -21.53 -37.51
N VAL A 148 -27.44 -20.62 -38.19
CA VAL A 148 -26.92 -19.25 -38.43
C VAL A 148 -26.76 -18.49 -37.11
N ALA A 149 -25.66 -17.74 -37.01
CA ALA A 149 -25.45 -16.73 -35.97
C ALA A 149 -24.29 -15.79 -36.31
N THR A 150 -24.47 -14.49 -36.03
CA THR A 150 -23.43 -13.48 -36.15
C THR A 150 -23.44 -12.61 -34.90
N SER A 151 -22.38 -12.62 -34.11
CA SER A 151 -22.17 -11.67 -33.00
C SER A 151 -21.26 -10.54 -33.44
N VAL A 152 -21.72 -9.31 -33.26
CA VAL A 152 -20.93 -8.11 -33.57
C VAL A 152 -20.63 -7.35 -32.30
N ALA A 153 -19.36 -7.35 -31.90
CA ALA A 153 -18.86 -6.59 -30.76
C ALA A 153 -18.65 -5.13 -31.16
N PHE A 154 -19.68 -4.29 -30.96
CA PHE A 154 -19.63 -2.88 -31.35
C PHE A 154 -18.85 -2.01 -30.37
N GLY A 155 -18.11 -1.04 -30.92
CA GLY A 155 -17.65 0.16 -30.23
C GLY A 155 -18.79 1.14 -29.90
N PRO A 156 -18.50 2.30 -29.29
CA PRO A 156 -19.52 3.31 -29.01
C PRO A 156 -20.10 3.90 -30.31
N TRP A 157 -21.41 4.18 -30.35
CA TRP A 157 -22.10 4.79 -31.50
C TRP A 157 -22.41 6.26 -31.22
N ALA A 158 -22.36 7.11 -32.25
CA ALA A 158 -22.70 8.52 -32.17
C ALA A 158 -24.22 8.75 -32.10
N GLY A 159 -24.64 9.90 -31.57
CA GLY A 159 -26.06 10.28 -31.46
C GLY A 159 -26.75 9.92 -30.13
N ALA A 160 -28.08 9.95 -30.12
CA ALA A 160 -28.90 9.71 -28.93
C ALA A 160 -29.09 8.21 -28.66
N GLY A 161 -28.09 7.57 -28.03
CA GLY A 161 -28.11 6.14 -27.67
C GLY A 161 -27.53 5.87 -26.27
N MET A 162 -27.41 4.59 -25.90
CA MET A 162 -26.88 4.15 -24.59
C MET A 162 -25.49 4.75 -24.24
N ALA A 163 -24.65 5.04 -25.25
CA ALA A 163 -23.33 5.64 -25.05
C ALA A 163 -23.35 7.16 -24.77
N GLY A 164 -24.45 7.85 -25.10
CA GLY A 164 -24.57 9.32 -25.02
C GLY A 164 -25.20 9.87 -23.74
N ARG A 165 -25.80 9.02 -22.90
CA ARG A 165 -26.58 9.47 -21.72
C ARG A 165 -25.79 9.61 -20.42
N ASP A 166 -24.64 8.92 -20.28
CA ASP A 166 -23.96 8.75 -18.98
C ASP A 166 -22.48 9.19 -18.96
N GLY A 167 -22.01 9.99 -19.93
CA GLY A 167 -20.63 10.52 -19.95
C GLY A 167 -19.51 9.50 -20.31
N VAL A 168 -19.82 8.20 -20.31
CA VAL A 168 -18.92 7.09 -20.69
C VAL A 168 -18.39 7.24 -22.13
N GLY A 169 -19.22 7.69 -23.07
CA GLY A 169 -18.78 7.95 -24.45
C GLY A 169 -17.68 9.03 -24.56
N GLY A 170 -17.72 10.03 -23.67
CA GLY A 170 -16.67 11.06 -23.60
C GLY A 170 -15.36 10.55 -23.01
N LEU A 171 -15.44 9.62 -22.04
CA LEU A 171 -14.27 8.95 -21.46
C LEU A 171 -13.61 7.98 -22.46
N LEU A 172 -14.41 7.16 -23.15
CA LEU A 172 -13.95 6.23 -24.17
C LEU A 172 -13.27 6.95 -25.34
N ALA A 173 -13.86 8.06 -25.81
CA ALA A 173 -13.25 8.88 -26.86
C ALA A 173 -11.89 9.46 -26.46
N ARG A 174 -11.71 9.83 -25.18
CA ARG A 174 -10.42 10.31 -24.64
C ARG A 174 -9.36 9.22 -24.58
N HIS A 175 -9.76 7.96 -24.47
CA HIS A 175 -8.88 6.79 -24.48
C HIS A 175 -8.74 6.14 -25.87
N GLY A 176 -9.13 6.84 -26.94
CA GLY A 176 -8.90 6.39 -28.32
C GLY A 176 -9.99 5.49 -28.91
N LEU A 177 -11.17 5.44 -28.29
CA LEU A 177 -12.38 4.80 -28.84
C LEU A 177 -13.44 5.86 -29.17
N PRO A 178 -13.30 6.61 -30.28
CA PRO A 178 -14.32 7.56 -30.73
C PRO A 178 -15.65 6.87 -31.05
N ALA A 179 -16.73 7.64 -30.98
CA ALA A 179 -18.06 7.17 -31.35
C ALA A 179 -18.16 7.01 -32.88
N MET A 180 -18.58 5.83 -33.33
CA MET A 180 -18.78 5.49 -34.74
C MET A 180 -20.07 6.09 -35.29
N ASP A 181 -20.08 6.36 -36.60
CA ASP A 181 -21.33 6.65 -37.31
C ASP A 181 -22.23 5.39 -37.33
N PRO A 182 -23.49 5.48 -36.88
CA PRO A 182 -24.44 4.36 -36.93
C PRO A 182 -24.61 3.73 -38.31
N GLU A 183 -24.56 4.52 -39.40
CA GLU A 183 -24.72 4.00 -40.77
C GLU A 183 -23.52 3.13 -41.18
N ASP A 184 -22.31 3.54 -40.78
CA ASP A 184 -21.09 2.76 -41.03
C ASP A 184 -21.10 1.45 -40.22
N ALA A 185 -21.52 1.51 -38.95
CA ALA A 185 -21.64 0.34 -38.09
C ALA A 185 -22.69 -0.67 -38.62
N LEU A 186 -23.84 -0.18 -39.10
CA LEU A 186 -24.87 -1.01 -39.73
C LEU A 186 -24.39 -1.60 -41.05
N THR A 187 -23.66 -0.84 -41.88
CA THR A 187 -23.06 -1.34 -43.12
C THR A 187 -22.05 -2.47 -42.85
N ALA A 188 -21.22 -2.34 -41.81
CA ALA A 188 -20.29 -3.38 -41.40
C ALA A 188 -21.02 -4.65 -40.91
N MET A 189 -22.11 -4.50 -40.16
CA MET A 189 -22.95 -5.61 -39.72
C MET A 189 -23.60 -6.33 -40.91
N GLU A 190 -24.18 -5.60 -41.87
CA GLU A 190 -24.78 -6.19 -43.07
C GLU A 190 -23.76 -7.04 -43.85
N ARG A 191 -22.53 -6.56 -43.99
CA ARG A 191 -21.44 -7.31 -44.62
C ARG A 191 -21.07 -8.56 -43.82
N ALA A 192 -20.92 -8.44 -42.51
CA ALA A 192 -20.61 -9.58 -41.66
C ALA A 192 -21.66 -10.70 -41.76
N VAL A 193 -22.94 -10.34 -41.83
CA VAL A 193 -24.03 -11.31 -42.04
C VAL A 193 -23.94 -11.92 -43.45
N ALA A 194 -23.69 -11.11 -44.48
CA ALA A 194 -23.59 -11.59 -45.86
C ALA A 194 -22.37 -12.50 -46.11
N ASP A 195 -21.26 -12.22 -45.45
CA ASP A 195 -20.01 -12.98 -45.53
C ASP A 195 -20.00 -14.21 -44.59
N ASP A 196 -21.11 -14.47 -43.91
CA ASP A 196 -21.32 -15.58 -42.98
C ASP A 196 -20.36 -15.59 -41.77
N GLU A 197 -19.93 -14.40 -41.33
CA GLU A 197 -19.05 -14.25 -40.17
C GLU A 197 -19.75 -14.65 -38.87
N THR A 198 -18.99 -15.28 -37.96
CA THR A 198 -19.52 -15.77 -36.68
C THR A 198 -19.36 -14.73 -35.56
N CYS A 199 -18.14 -14.22 -35.35
CA CYS A 199 -17.82 -13.25 -34.31
C CYS A 199 -16.81 -12.23 -34.84
N LEU A 200 -17.13 -10.94 -34.74
CA LEU A 200 -16.21 -9.87 -35.12
C LEU A 200 -16.39 -8.62 -34.24
N THR A 201 -15.35 -7.81 -34.18
CA THR A 201 -15.36 -6.51 -33.50
C THR A 201 -15.41 -5.40 -34.53
N VAL A 202 -16.34 -4.45 -34.37
CA VAL A 202 -16.47 -3.26 -35.21
C VAL A 202 -16.38 -2.04 -34.31
N ALA A 203 -15.27 -1.31 -34.42
CA ALA A 203 -14.99 -0.11 -33.63
C ALA A 203 -14.11 0.86 -34.43
N ASP A 204 -14.40 2.15 -34.35
CA ASP A 204 -13.43 3.18 -34.71
C ASP A 204 -12.39 3.27 -33.59
N ILE A 205 -11.12 3.20 -33.95
CA ILE A 205 -10.01 3.17 -33.00
C ILE A 205 -8.92 4.15 -33.45
N ASP A 206 -8.64 5.13 -32.59
CA ASP A 206 -7.41 5.91 -32.64
C ASP A 206 -6.31 5.08 -31.98
N TRP A 207 -5.59 4.29 -32.80
CA TRP A 207 -4.62 3.31 -32.32
C TRP A 207 -3.47 3.92 -31.52
N ASP A 208 -3.07 5.15 -31.82
CA ASP A 208 -2.00 5.84 -31.08
C ASP A 208 -2.41 6.08 -29.63
N ARG A 209 -3.65 6.54 -29.41
CA ARG A 209 -4.19 6.79 -28.06
C ARG A 209 -4.63 5.51 -27.37
N PHE A 210 -5.31 4.64 -28.10
CA PHE A 210 -5.91 3.43 -27.56
C PHE A 210 -4.84 2.44 -27.11
N PHE A 211 -3.80 2.21 -27.91
CA PHE A 211 -2.73 1.27 -27.55
C PHE A 211 -1.97 1.71 -26.29
N LEU A 212 -1.66 3.00 -26.17
CA LEU A 212 -1.02 3.58 -24.99
C LEU A 212 -1.90 3.43 -23.75
N ALA A 213 -3.18 3.83 -23.82
CA ALA A 213 -4.11 3.70 -22.70
C ALA A 213 -4.33 2.24 -22.29
N PHE A 214 -4.45 1.34 -23.26
CA PHE A 214 -4.72 -0.07 -23.06
C PHE A 214 -3.57 -0.83 -22.40
N THR A 215 -2.32 -0.49 -22.74
CA THR A 215 -1.10 -1.13 -22.20
C THR A 215 -0.51 -0.43 -20.98
N ALA A 216 -1.08 0.72 -20.55
CA ALA A 216 -0.56 1.57 -19.48
C ALA A 216 -0.44 0.91 -18.09
N SER A 217 -1.22 -0.14 -17.83
CA SER A 217 -1.25 -0.84 -16.54
C SER A 217 -0.43 -2.14 -16.52
N ARG A 218 -0.24 -2.77 -17.68
CA ARG A 218 0.50 -4.02 -17.88
C ARG A 218 0.63 -4.32 -19.37
N VAL A 219 1.61 -5.14 -19.73
CA VAL A 219 1.75 -5.68 -21.09
C VAL A 219 0.49 -6.47 -21.49
N ARG A 220 -0.08 -6.16 -22.66
CA ARG A 220 -1.28 -6.83 -23.21
C ARG A 220 -1.04 -7.22 -24.68
N PRO A 221 -0.63 -8.46 -24.96
CA PRO A 221 -0.25 -8.90 -26.31
C PRO A 221 -1.38 -8.91 -27.34
N LEU A 222 -2.65 -8.85 -26.90
CA LEU A 222 -3.86 -9.00 -27.74
C LEU A 222 -3.84 -8.17 -29.04
N LEU A 223 -3.30 -6.94 -28.98
CA LEU A 223 -3.35 -6.00 -30.12
C LEU A 223 -2.06 -6.00 -30.95
N TYR A 224 -1.06 -6.83 -30.62
CA TYR A 224 0.29 -6.72 -31.18
C TYR A 224 0.38 -7.07 -32.66
N ASP A 225 -0.60 -7.81 -33.18
CA ASP A 225 -0.65 -8.20 -34.58
C ASP A 225 -1.40 -7.20 -35.47
N VAL A 226 -2.03 -6.19 -34.87
CA VAL A 226 -2.69 -5.11 -35.61
C VAL A 226 -1.63 -4.27 -36.34
N PRO A 227 -1.74 -4.04 -37.66
CA PRO A 227 -0.71 -3.33 -38.44
C PRO A 227 -0.34 -1.94 -37.91
N GLU A 228 -1.31 -1.18 -37.42
CA GLU A 228 -1.14 0.13 -36.79
C GLU A 228 -0.33 0.02 -35.49
N VAL A 229 -0.66 -0.96 -34.65
CA VAL A 229 0.08 -1.24 -33.41
C VAL A 229 1.49 -1.75 -33.69
N ARG A 230 1.69 -2.57 -34.71
CA ARG A 230 3.03 -2.98 -35.17
C ARG A 230 3.87 -1.76 -35.57
N ARG A 231 3.28 -0.80 -36.29
CA ARG A 231 3.93 0.47 -36.63
C ARG A 231 4.28 1.29 -35.39
N ILE A 232 3.35 1.43 -34.45
CA ILE A 232 3.58 2.13 -33.17
C ILE A 232 4.72 1.47 -32.38
N ARG A 233 4.72 0.14 -32.29
CA ARG A 233 5.76 -0.62 -31.58
C ARG A 233 7.11 -0.57 -32.30
N ALA A 234 7.14 -0.62 -33.62
CA ALA A 234 8.36 -0.48 -34.41
C ALA A 234 8.95 0.94 -34.29
N ALA A 235 8.10 1.98 -34.30
CA ALA A 235 8.48 3.36 -34.06
C ALA A 235 8.99 3.58 -32.63
N ALA A 236 8.38 2.95 -31.62
CA ALA A 236 8.86 2.96 -30.24
C ALA A 236 10.18 2.20 -30.05
N ALA A 237 10.39 1.10 -30.77
CA ALA A 237 11.66 0.35 -30.75
C ALA A 237 12.79 1.13 -31.44
N THR A 238 12.52 1.85 -32.53
CA THR A 238 13.50 2.75 -33.17
C THR A 238 13.76 4.02 -32.33
N ALA A 239 12.76 4.52 -31.60
CA ALA A 239 12.92 5.60 -30.62
C ALA A 239 13.55 5.15 -29.28
N ALA A 240 13.75 3.85 -29.05
CA ALA A 240 14.52 3.31 -27.94
C ALA A 240 16.01 3.10 -28.30
N GLU A 241 16.35 3.07 -29.60
CA GLU A 241 17.73 3.02 -30.11
C GLU A 241 18.31 4.43 -30.42
N GLU A 242 17.47 5.46 -30.55
CA GLU A 242 17.90 6.88 -30.60
C GLU A 242 17.35 7.69 -29.41
N PRO A 243 18.14 8.57 -28.76
CA PRO A 243 17.64 9.40 -27.64
C PRO A 243 16.42 10.24 -28.04
N GLY A 244 15.31 10.07 -27.30
CA GLY A 244 13.94 10.42 -27.68
C GLY A 244 13.63 11.89 -28.02
N THR A 245 12.89 12.09 -29.11
CA THR A 245 12.57 13.41 -29.71
C THR A 245 11.48 14.25 -29.03
N ALA A 246 10.66 13.68 -28.13
CA ALA A 246 9.69 14.44 -27.32
C ALA A 246 10.30 14.88 -25.97
N GLY A 247 11.07 13.99 -25.34
CA GLY A 247 11.95 14.33 -24.22
C GLY A 247 12.95 15.42 -24.61
N THR A 248 13.46 15.43 -25.85
CA THR A 248 14.33 16.50 -26.34
C THR A 248 13.62 17.84 -26.54
N ALA A 249 12.29 17.92 -26.72
CA ALA A 249 11.59 19.20 -26.87
C ALA A 249 11.45 19.93 -25.53
N LEU A 250 11.04 19.21 -24.48
CA LEU A 250 11.01 19.75 -23.11
C LEU A 250 12.45 19.94 -22.59
N ALA A 251 13.36 18.98 -22.80
CA ALA A 251 14.75 19.10 -22.40
C ALA A 251 15.48 20.25 -23.12
N ARG A 252 15.21 20.51 -24.41
CA ARG A 252 15.74 21.68 -25.14
C ARG A 252 15.17 22.99 -24.61
N ARG A 253 13.85 23.06 -24.37
CA ARG A 253 13.22 24.24 -23.73
C ARG A 253 13.78 24.51 -22.33
N LEU A 254 14.06 23.46 -21.56
CA LEU A 254 14.68 23.58 -20.24
C LEU A 254 16.16 23.96 -20.34
N ALA A 255 16.91 23.41 -21.31
CA ALA A 255 18.32 23.75 -21.54
C ALA A 255 18.51 25.22 -21.93
N GLU A 256 17.59 25.77 -22.74
CA GLU A 256 17.60 27.16 -23.21
C GLU A 256 17.01 28.18 -22.20
N ALA A 257 16.31 27.72 -21.17
CA ALA A 257 15.68 28.55 -20.15
C ALA A 257 16.61 28.84 -18.95
N GLY A 258 16.51 30.04 -18.37
CA GLY A 258 17.16 30.39 -17.10
C GLY A 258 16.54 29.64 -15.91
N GLU A 259 17.25 29.54 -14.77
CA GLU A 259 16.86 28.75 -13.59
C GLU A 259 15.44 29.04 -13.07
N GLU A 260 15.01 30.30 -13.09
CA GLU A 260 13.68 30.72 -12.65
C GLU A 260 12.58 30.36 -13.68
N GLU A 261 12.93 30.40 -14.97
CA GLU A 261 12.04 30.10 -16.09
C GLU A 261 11.85 28.58 -16.25
N ARG A 262 12.88 27.77 -15.95
CA ARG A 262 12.79 26.29 -15.89
C ARG A 262 11.73 25.82 -14.89
N GLY A 263 11.69 26.45 -13.72
CA GLY A 263 10.70 26.15 -12.67
C GLY A 263 9.27 26.42 -13.14
N ARG A 264 9.03 27.54 -13.83
CA ARG A 264 7.70 27.87 -14.38
C ARG A 264 7.28 26.90 -15.49
N ILE A 265 8.19 26.56 -16.40
CA ILE A 265 7.91 25.63 -17.51
C ILE A 265 7.52 24.24 -16.96
N LEU A 266 8.27 23.70 -16.00
CA LEU A 266 7.95 22.42 -15.37
C LEU A 266 6.64 22.47 -14.58
N LEU A 267 6.38 23.57 -13.86
CA LEU A 267 5.12 23.75 -13.12
C LEU A 267 3.91 23.80 -14.05
N ASP A 268 4.01 24.48 -15.18
CA ASP A 268 2.93 24.55 -16.17
C ASP A 268 2.66 23.19 -16.82
N VAL A 269 3.71 22.42 -17.14
CA VAL A 269 3.61 21.04 -17.64
C VAL A 269 2.92 20.14 -16.60
N VAL A 270 3.37 20.17 -15.35
CA VAL A 270 2.79 19.37 -14.26
C VAL A 270 1.33 19.74 -14.03
N ARG A 271 0.99 21.03 -13.89
CA ARG A 271 -0.39 21.50 -13.69
C ARG A 271 -1.29 21.19 -14.89
N SER A 272 -0.79 21.30 -16.11
CA SER A 272 -1.53 20.95 -17.32
C SER A 272 -1.89 19.47 -17.37
N HIS A 273 -0.94 18.58 -17.05
CA HIS A 273 -1.21 17.15 -16.98
C HIS A 273 -2.17 16.79 -15.86
N ILE A 274 -2.05 17.43 -14.68
CA ILE A 274 -2.98 17.25 -13.56
C ILE A 274 -4.39 17.74 -13.93
N ALA A 275 -4.51 18.96 -14.48
CA ALA A 275 -5.79 19.54 -14.89
C ALA A 275 -6.50 18.64 -15.92
N ALA A 276 -5.74 18.09 -16.86
CA ALA A 276 -6.25 17.20 -17.88
C ALA A 276 -6.67 15.82 -17.35
N VAL A 277 -6.17 15.37 -16.19
CA VAL A 277 -6.61 14.12 -15.53
C VAL A 277 -7.84 14.40 -14.65
N LEU A 278 -7.86 15.50 -13.90
CA LEU A 278 -8.97 15.88 -13.02
C LEU A 278 -10.16 16.55 -13.74
N GLY A 279 -10.06 16.77 -15.06
CA GLY A 279 -11.13 17.39 -15.85
C GLY A 279 -11.31 18.90 -15.60
N HIS A 280 -10.27 19.57 -15.10
CA HIS A 280 -10.28 21.03 -14.94
C HIS A 280 -10.09 21.73 -16.30
N SER A 281 -10.67 22.93 -16.44
CA SER A 281 -10.66 23.72 -17.68
C SER A 281 -9.28 24.30 -18.05
N GLY A 282 -8.28 24.21 -17.17
CA GLY A 282 -6.91 24.63 -17.45
C GLY A 282 -5.98 24.47 -16.23
N ALA A 283 -4.67 24.60 -16.48
CA ALA A 283 -3.63 24.48 -15.45
C ALA A 283 -3.84 25.43 -14.25
N GLU A 284 -4.44 26.61 -14.49
CA GLU A 284 -4.67 27.62 -13.46
C GLU A 284 -5.67 27.21 -12.37
N ALA A 285 -6.57 26.26 -12.69
CA ALA A 285 -7.54 25.73 -11.74
C ALA A 285 -6.94 24.73 -10.74
N VAL A 286 -5.66 24.34 -10.89
CA VAL A 286 -4.95 23.43 -9.99
C VAL A 286 -4.11 24.24 -8.99
N PRO A 287 -4.47 24.27 -7.69
CA PRO A 287 -3.66 24.87 -6.63
C PRO A 287 -2.29 24.19 -6.50
N VAL A 288 -1.24 24.99 -6.35
CA VAL A 288 0.16 24.53 -6.40
C VAL A 288 0.63 23.81 -5.12
N GLU A 289 0.06 24.21 -3.97
CA GLU A 289 0.46 23.72 -2.63
C GLU A 289 -0.56 22.76 -1.99
N ARG A 290 -1.70 22.49 -2.64
CA ARG A 290 -2.67 21.51 -2.12
C ARG A 290 -2.21 20.10 -2.42
N THR A 291 -2.53 19.18 -1.50
CA THR A 291 -2.17 17.77 -1.66
C THR A 291 -3.00 17.12 -2.77
N PHE A 292 -2.44 16.14 -3.46
CA PHE A 292 -3.15 15.43 -4.52
C PHE A 292 -4.44 14.77 -4.02
N LYS A 293 -4.46 14.26 -2.78
CA LYS A 293 -5.68 13.76 -2.14
C LYS A 293 -6.78 14.83 -2.01
N GLU A 294 -6.44 16.05 -1.61
CA GLU A 294 -7.39 17.18 -1.53
C GLU A 294 -7.88 17.64 -2.92
N LEU A 295 -7.09 17.38 -3.95
CA LEU A 295 -7.45 17.64 -5.35
C LEU A 295 -8.30 16.51 -5.96
N GLY A 296 -8.64 15.49 -5.17
CA GLY A 296 -9.48 14.37 -5.61
C GLY A 296 -8.72 13.24 -6.28
N PHE A 297 -7.40 13.13 -6.07
CA PHE A 297 -6.64 11.99 -6.58
C PHE A 297 -7.00 10.71 -5.85
N ASP A 298 -7.25 9.67 -6.63
CA ASP A 298 -7.26 8.27 -6.23
C ASP A 298 -6.09 7.49 -6.88
N SER A 299 -6.02 6.18 -6.62
CA SER A 299 -4.96 5.29 -7.14
C SER A 299 -4.92 5.20 -8.68
N LEU A 300 -5.99 5.53 -9.39
CA LEU A 300 -6.03 5.51 -10.86
C LEU A 300 -5.51 6.84 -11.43
N THR A 301 -5.97 7.95 -10.90
CA THR A 301 -5.52 9.29 -11.32
C THR A 301 -4.04 9.53 -11.03
N GLY A 302 -3.50 8.98 -9.93
CA GLY A 302 -2.07 9.07 -9.60
C GLY A 302 -1.18 8.34 -10.61
N VAL A 303 -1.61 7.16 -11.06
CA VAL A 303 -0.90 6.39 -12.10
C VAL A 303 -0.99 7.08 -13.46
N GLU A 304 -2.14 7.66 -13.80
CA GLU A 304 -2.32 8.39 -15.06
C GLU A 304 -1.45 9.65 -15.13
N VAL A 305 -1.37 10.43 -14.04
CA VAL A 305 -0.47 11.58 -13.96
C VAL A 305 0.99 11.15 -14.05
N ARG A 306 1.39 10.08 -13.35
CA ARG A 306 2.75 9.52 -13.45
C ARG A 306 3.10 9.13 -14.89
N ASN A 307 2.20 8.44 -15.60
CA ASN A 307 2.45 7.99 -16.97
C ASN A 307 2.57 9.17 -17.95
N ARG A 308 1.70 10.17 -17.81
CA ARG A 308 1.75 11.40 -18.62
C ARG A 308 3.05 12.18 -18.37
N LEU A 309 3.51 12.26 -17.12
CA LEU A 309 4.76 12.93 -16.77
C LEU A 309 5.99 12.16 -17.24
N ALA A 310 6.01 10.83 -17.11
CA ALA A 310 7.10 9.99 -17.64
C ALA A 310 7.23 10.16 -19.16
N ALA A 311 6.11 10.16 -19.89
CA ALA A 311 6.09 10.39 -21.33
C ALA A 311 6.56 11.81 -21.72
N ALA A 312 6.17 12.83 -20.94
CA ALA A 312 6.53 14.23 -21.21
C ALA A 312 7.99 14.56 -20.88
N THR A 313 8.55 13.92 -19.84
CA THR A 313 9.91 14.19 -19.34
C THR A 313 10.96 13.20 -19.84
N GLY A 314 10.55 12.03 -20.33
CA GLY A 314 11.45 10.93 -20.68
C GLY A 314 12.06 10.22 -19.47
N LEU A 315 11.60 10.51 -18.24
CA LEU A 315 12.11 9.91 -17.01
C LEU A 315 11.41 8.59 -16.68
N HIS A 316 12.14 7.65 -16.10
CA HIS A 316 11.58 6.48 -15.44
C HIS A 316 11.07 6.87 -14.05
N LEU A 317 9.76 7.07 -13.91
CA LEU A 317 9.12 7.45 -12.64
C LEU A 317 8.48 6.23 -11.94
N PRO A 318 8.75 6.00 -10.64
CA PRO A 318 8.14 4.90 -9.89
C PRO A 318 6.62 5.13 -9.71
N ALA A 319 5.87 4.04 -9.48
CA ALA A 319 4.41 4.10 -9.29
C ALA A 319 3.99 4.94 -8.07
N THR A 320 4.88 5.09 -7.09
CA THR A 320 4.67 5.86 -5.87
C THR A 320 4.92 7.36 -6.04
N VAL A 321 5.41 7.86 -7.18
CA VAL A 321 5.91 9.25 -7.34
C VAL A 321 4.91 10.34 -6.94
N VAL A 322 3.60 10.12 -7.18
CA VAL A 322 2.52 11.07 -6.80
C VAL A 322 2.20 11.00 -5.30
N TYR A 323 2.49 9.87 -4.65
CA TYR A 323 2.41 9.71 -3.19
C TYR A 323 3.64 10.24 -2.47
N ASP A 324 4.78 10.08 -3.11
CA ASP A 324 6.10 10.53 -2.66
C ASP A 324 6.22 12.05 -2.71
N HIS A 325 5.64 12.67 -3.75
CA HIS A 325 5.63 14.11 -3.95
C HIS A 325 4.20 14.64 -3.92
N PRO A 326 3.64 14.92 -2.73
CA PRO A 326 2.19 15.03 -2.52
C PRO A 326 1.55 16.31 -3.07
N THR A 327 2.33 17.29 -3.53
CA THR A 327 1.83 18.54 -4.13
C THR A 327 2.43 18.76 -5.53
N PRO A 328 1.74 19.50 -6.41
CA PRO A 328 2.29 19.89 -7.71
C PRO A 328 3.67 20.55 -7.61
N ALA A 329 3.90 21.43 -6.61
CA ALA A 329 5.20 22.04 -6.38
C ALA A 329 6.30 21.03 -5.98
N ALA A 330 5.97 20.06 -5.12
CA ALA A 330 6.91 19.02 -4.72
C ALA A 330 7.31 18.13 -5.90
N LEU A 331 6.34 17.78 -6.76
CA LEU A 331 6.56 16.95 -7.94
C LEU A 331 7.43 17.66 -8.97
N VAL A 332 7.20 18.96 -9.22
CA VAL A 332 8.06 19.80 -10.09
C VAL A 332 9.51 19.81 -9.61
N ARG A 333 9.72 19.95 -8.30
CA ARG A 333 11.07 19.96 -7.71
C ARG A 333 11.79 18.64 -7.92
N HIS A 334 11.08 17.52 -7.77
CA HIS A 334 11.62 16.19 -8.03
C HIS A 334 11.99 16.00 -9.51
N LEU A 335 11.07 16.31 -10.42
CA LEU A 335 11.32 16.19 -11.87
C LEU A 335 12.50 17.07 -12.30
N ARG A 336 12.66 18.26 -11.71
CA ARG A 336 13.81 19.14 -11.95
C ARG A 336 15.13 18.49 -11.52
N ALA A 337 15.16 17.82 -10.36
CA ALA A 337 16.35 17.15 -9.86
C ALA A 337 16.75 15.96 -10.75
N GLU A 338 15.78 15.13 -11.14
CA GLU A 338 16.01 13.98 -12.04
C GLU A 338 16.48 14.43 -13.43
N LEU A 339 15.88 15.49 -13.99
CA LEU A 339 16.30 16.06 -15.28
C LEU A 339 17.70 16.69 -15.22
N ALA A 340 18.06 17.35 -14.11
CA ALA A 340 19.41 17.88 -13.91
C ALA A 340 20.47 16.78 -13.73
N GLY A 341 20.10 15.65 -13.11
CA GLY A 341 20.96 14.48 -12.97
C GLY A 341 21.29 13.79 -14.30
N SER A 342 20.44 13.95 -15.33
CA SER A 342 20.66 13.42 -16.67
C SER A 342 21.67 14.22 -17.52
N THR A 343 22.00 15.45 -17.10
CA THR A 343 22.96 16.33 -17.78
C THR A 343 24.01 16.84 -16.78
N GLY A 344 25.00 16.00 -16.46
CA GLY A 344 26.29 16.40 -15.88
C GLY A 344 26.28 17.35 -14.67
N ALA A 345 26.60 16.80 -13.50
CA ALA A 345 26.92 17.46 -12.22
C ALA A 345 25.76 18.21 -11.54
N ALA A 346 25.05 17.51 -10.66
CA ALA A 346 24.12 18.11 -9.71
C ALA A 346 24.86 18.80 -8.54
N PRO A 347 24.38 19.96 -8.05
CA PRO A 347 24.59 20.35 -6.67
C PRO A 347 23.79 19.39 -5.78
N GLY A 348 24.43 18.81 -4.76
CA GLY A 348 23.76 17.94 -3.80
C GLY A 348 22.63 18.67 -3.04
N PRO A 349 21.67 17.94 -2.46
CA PRO A 349 20.69 18.53 -1.55
C PRO A 349 21.43 19.27 -0.43
N ASP A 350 20.97 20.48 -0.12
CA ASP A 350 21.54 21.31 0.93
C ASP A 350 21.70 20.46 2.20
N PRO A 351 22.93 20.30 2.73
CA PRO A 351 23.14 19.52 3.92
C PRO A 351 22.36 20.20 5.05
N ALA A 352 21.45 19.44 5.67
CA ALA A 352 20.95 19.83 6.98
C ALA A 352 22.16 20.12 7.88
N PRO A 353 22.14 21.19 8.69
CA PRO A 353 23.31 21.59 9.46
C PRO A 353 23.75 20.43 10.35
N VAL A 354 24.90 19.85 10.01
CA VAL A 354 25.62 18.91 10.86
C VAL A 354 25.92 19.66 12.15
N PRO A 355 25.48 19.19 13.32
CA PRO A 355 26.02 19.69 14.56
C PRO A 355 27.50 19.31 14.59
N ALA A 356 28.38 20.26 14.28
CA ALA A 356 29.78 20.14 14.61
C ALA A 356 29.88 20.15 16.15
N GLY A 357 29.98 18.96 16.75
CA GLY A 357 30.09 18.84 18.20
C GLY A 357 29.94 17.43 18.73
N ALA A 358 31.01 16.64 18.64
CA ALA A 358 31.48 15.66 19.64
C ALA A 358 32.70 14.94 19.05
N ASP A 359 33.69 14.62 19.89
CA ASP A 359 35.07 14.18 19.58
C ASP A 359 35.24 12.85 18.78
N GLY A 360 34.26 12.44 17.98
CA GLY A 360 34.27 11.18 17.23
C GLY A 360 34.12 9.94 18.11
N ASP A 361 33.76 10.11 19.39
CA ASP A 361 33.53 9.01 20.34
C ASP A 361 32.15 8.35 20.10
N PRO A 362 32.08 7.11 19.59
CA PRO A 362 30.81 6.43 19.31
C PRO A 362 30.01 6.17 20.60
N ILE A 363 28.69 6.01 20.46
CA ILE A 363 27.84 5.57 21.59
C ILE A 363 27.81 4.04 21.61
N ALA A 364 28.16 3.45 22.75
CA ALA A 364 28.16 2.01 22.97
C ALA A 364 26.82 1.55 23.54
N VAL A 365 26.26 0.46 23.01
CA VAL A 365 25.22 -0.34 23.68
C VAL A 365 25.94 -1.32 24.59
N VAL A 366 25.75 -1.20 25.91
CA VAL A 366 26.46 -2.03 26.90
C VAL A 366 25.58 -3.08 27.56
N ALA A 367 24.26 -2.89 27.57
CA ALA A 367 23.30 -3.90 27.99
C ALA A 367 21.98 -3.75 27.23
N MET A 368 21.19 -4.82 27.23
CA MET A 368 19.84 -4.87 26.67
C MET A 368 18.94 -5.71 27.57
N SER A 369 17.67 -5.35 27.71
CA SER A 369 16.62 -6.13 28.36
C SER A 369 15.31 -5.99 27.58
N CYS A 370 14.43 -7.00 27.65
CA CYS A 370 13.17 -6.97 26.93
C CYS A 370 12.10 -7.90 27.51
N ARG A 371 10.87 -7.65 27.07
CA ARG A 371 9.68 -8.49 27.18
C ARG A 371 8.99 -8.52 25.83
N PHE A 372 8.81 -9.68 25.24
CA PHE A 372 8.07 -9.83 23.98
C PHE A 372 7.14 -11.06 24.03
N PRO A 373 6.15 -11.13 23.12
CA PRO A 373 5.26 -12.28 22.99
C PRO A 373 6.01 -13.61 22.81
N GLY A 374 5.37 -14.72 23.17
CA GLY A 374 5.96 -16.06 23.08
C GLY A 374 6.93 -16.38 24.22
N GLY A 375 6.67 -15.87 25.43
CA GLY A 375 7.50 -16.14 26.62
C GLY A 375 8.87 -15.46 26.63
N VAL A 376 9.11 -14.46 25.78
CA VAL A 376 10.41 -13.80 25.68
C VAL A 376 10.61 -12.86 26.86
N ARG A 377 11.60 -13.19 27.72
CA ARG A 377 12.00 -12.37 28.87
C ARG A 377 13.42 -11.82 28.77
N THR A 378 14.18 -12.24 27.77
CA THR A 378 15.56 -11.80 27.57
C THR A 378 15.89 -11.64 26.09
N PRO A 379 16.93 -10.85 25.73
CA PRO A 379 17.47 -10.80 24.38
C PRO A 379 17.84 -12.19 23.83
N GLU A 380 18.31 -13.09 24.70
CA GLU A 380 18.65 -14.47 24.34
C GLU A 380 17.40 -15.31 24.01
N ASP A 381 16.28 -15.08 24.70
CA ASP A 381 15.00 -15.73 24.36
C ASP A 381 14.43 -15.19 23.05
N LEU A 382 14.55 -13.88 22.79
CA LEU A 382 14.16 -13.31 21.49
C LEU A 382 14.98 -13.94 20.37
N TRP A 383 16.28 -14.10 20.57
CA TRP A 383 17.15 -14.77 19.60
C TRP A 383 16.72 -16.22 19.33
N ARG A 384 16.38 -16.98 20.38
CA ARG A 384 15.86 -18.35 20.23
C ARG A 384 14.60 -18.35 19.38
N LEU A 385 13.64 -17.48 19.70
CA LEU A 385 12.36 -17.37 18.99
C LEU A 385 12.55 -17.08 17.50
N VAL A 386 13.37 -16.07 17.15
CA VAL A 386 13.60 -15.72 15.73
C VAL A 386 14.51 -16.71 15.01
N GLY A 387 15.45 -17.35 15.71
CA GLY A 387 16.36 -18.35 15.13
C GLY A 387 15.70 -19.70 14.88
N GLU A 388 14.65 -20.02 15.65
CA GLU A 388 13.81 -21.22 15.48
C GLU A 388 12.56 -20.94 14.61
N SER A 389 12.49 -19.78 13.98
CA SER A 389 11.38 -19.41 13.07
C SER A 389 9.99 -19.50 13.73
N THR A 390 9.90 -19.11 15.01
CA THR A 390 8.64 -19.21 15.77
C THR A 390 7.73 -18.01 15.50
N ASP A 391 6.45 -18.29 15.25
CA ASP A 391 5.35 -17.32 15.18
C ASP A 391 4.69 -17.22 16.57
N ALA A 392 4.76 -16.05 17.18
CA ALA A 392 4.24 -15.76 18.52
C ALA A 392 2.84 -15.14 18.51
N VAL A 393 2.20 -15.02 17.33
CA VAL A 393 0.80 -14.59 17.24
C VAL A 393 -0.10 -15.71 17.74
N GLY A 394 -0.98 -15.39 18.69
CA GLY A 394 -1.89 -16.34 19.32
C GLY A 394 -3.26 -15.74 19.60
N ALA A 395 -4.11 -16.48 20.32
CA ALA A 395 -5.45 -16.02 20.69
C ALA A 395 -5.39 -14.77 21.60
N PHE A 396 -6.45 -13.96 21.56
CA PHE A 396 -6.61 -12.82 22.48
C PHE A 396 -6.53 -13.23 23.96
N PRO A 397 -6.00 -12.35 24.82
CA PRO A 397 -5.79 -12.64 26.23
C PRO A 397 -7.13 -12.75 26.97
N ALA A 398 -7.27 -13.79 27.80
CA ALA A 398 -8.47 -14.04 28.60
C ALA A 398 -8.47 -13.36 29.98
N ASP A 399 -7.34 -12.75 30.36
CA ASP A 399 -7.09 -12.18 31.68
C ASP A 399 -7.38 -10.66 31.77
N ARG A 400 -7.80 -10.02 30.66
CA ARG A 400 -8.05 -8.57 30.59
C ARG A 400 -9.51 -8.16 30.66
N GLY A 401 -10.42 -9.11 30.88
CA GLY A 401 -11.86 -8.86 30.96
C GLY A 401 -12.50 -8.44 29.64
N TRP A 402 -11.88 -8.79 28.51
CA TRP A 402 -12.43 -8.52 27.18
C TRP A 402 -13.62 -9.44 26.89
N ASP A 403 -14.68 -8.91 26.28
CA ASP A 403 -15.82 -9.71 25.80
C ASP A 403 -15.46 -10.46 24.51
N LEU A 404 -14.65 -11.52 24.63
CA LEU A 404 -14.10 -12.25 23.47
C LEU A 404 -15.18 -12.88 22.56
N ASP A 405 -16.36 -13.17 23.12
CA ASP A 405 -17.50 -13.71 22.37
C ASP A 405 -18.18 -12.61 21.56
N GLY A 406 -18.43 -11.44 22.16
CA GLY A 406 -19.06 -10.29 21.51
C GLY A 406 -18.13 -9.45 20.64
N LEU A 407 -16.81 -9.57 20.80
CA LEU A 407 -15.83 -8.75 20.08
C LEU A 407 -15.65 -9.12 18.60
N TYR A 408 -16.02 -10.34 18.18
CA TYR A 408 -15.76 -10.78 16.81
C TYR A 408 -16.96 -10.67 15.89
N HIS A 409 -16.74 -10.12 14.70
CA HIS A 409 -17.69 -10.22 13.60
C HIS A 409 -16.94 -10.28 12.26
N PRO A 410 -17.30 -11.20 11.35
CA PRO A 410 -16.58 -11.36 10.08
C PRO A 410 -16.77 -10.17 9.12
N ASP A 411 -17.87 -9.41 9.24
CA ASP A 411 -18.06 -8.16 8.50
C ASP A 411 -17.29 -7.00 9.17
N PRO A 412 -16.27 -6.41 8.50
CA PRO A 412 -15.53 -5.26 9.02
C PRO A 412 -16.38 -3.98 9.18
N ALA A 413 -17.56 -3.91 8.57
CA ALA A 413 -18.49 -2.79 8.72
C ALA A 413 -19.32 -2.88 10.00
N HIS A 414 -19.35 -4.05 10.67
CA HIS A 414 -20.10 -4.22 11.91
C HIS A 414 -19.48 -3.36 13.02
N PRO A 415 -20.24 -2.43 13.64
CA PRO A 415 -19.70 -1.53 14.66
C PRO A 415 -19.26 -2.26 15.93
N GLY A 416 -18.16 -1.82 16.53
CA GLY A 416 -17.73 -2.29 17.85
C GLY A 416 -17.10 -3.69 17.87
N THR A 417 -16.82 -4.26 16.69
CA THR A 417 -16.26 -5.60 16.54
C THR A 417 -14.97 -5.60 15.71
N THR A 418 -14.21 -6.69 15.80
CA THR A 418 -13.01 -6.99 15.01
C THR A 418 -13.24 -8.24 14.17
N TYR A 419 -12.66 -8.28 12.97
CA TYR A 419 -12.70 -9.48 12.11
C TYR A 419 -11.54 -10.45 12.37
N VAL A 420 -10.63 -10.11 13.29
CA VAL A 420 -9.57 -11.01 13.77
C VAL A 420 -9.80 -11.42 15.22
N ARG A 421 -9.26 -12.58 15.61
CA ARG A 421 -9.28 -13.12 16.98
C ARG A 421 -7.89 -13.37 17.57
N GLU A 422 -6.85 -12.99 16.83
CA GLU A 422 -5.46 -13.28 17.14
C GLU A 422 -4.61 -12.00 17.16
N GLY A 423 -3.55 -12.02 17.96
CA GLY A 423 -2.55 -10.97 18.13
C GLY A 423 -1.37 -11.48 18.96
N ALA A 424 -0.33 -10.67 19.11
CA ALA A 424 0.86 -11.06 19.86
C ALA A 424 0.91 -10.34 21.22
N PHE A 425 0.68 -11.05 22.32
CA PHE A 425 0.51 -10.46 23.65
C PHE A 425 1.63 -10.86 24.60
N LEU A 426 1.89 -10.03 25.61
CA LEU A 426 2.72 -10.43 26.74
C LEU A 426 1.94 -11.41 27.64
N ASP A 427 2.60 -12.47 28.09
CA ASP A 427 1.95 -13.56 28.84
C ASP A 427 1.49 -13.15 30.25
N ASP A 428 2.23 -12.25 30.90
CA ASP A 428 1.92 -11.76 32.25
C ASP A 428 2.14 -10.25 32.33
N VAL A 429 1.04 -9.49 32.38
CA VAL A 429 1.05 -8.03 32.57
C VAL A 429 0.44 -7.59 33.90
N ALA A 430 -0.16 -8.54 34.63
CA ALA A 430 -0.76 -8.29 35.93
C ALA A 430 0.26 -8.46 37.06
N GLY A 431 1.20 -9.40 36.90
CA GLY A 431 2.31 -9.63 37.81
C GLY A 431 3.22 -8.40 37.93
N PHE A 432 3.45 -7.96 39.15
CA PHE A 432 4.38 -6.88 39.49
C PHE A 432 4.76 -6.93 40.97
N ASP A 433 6.06 -6.90 41.27
CA ASP A 433 6.55 -6.85 42.66
C ASP A 433 6.52 -5.41 43.21
N ALA A 434 5.33 -4.98 43.63
CA ALA A 434 5.12 -3.61 44.10
C ALA A 434 5.95 -3.28 45.36
N ASP A 435 6.06 -4.22 46.30
CA ASP A 435 6.77 -4.02 47.56
C ASP A 435 8.27 -3.83 47.33
N PHE A 436 8.86 -4.56 46.37
CA PHE A 436 10.26 -4.39 45.96
C PHE A 436 10.58 -2.96 45.50
N PHE A 437 9.66 -2.33 44.74
CA PHE A 437 9.79 -0.95 44.28
C PHE A 437 9.28 0.09 45.29
N GLY A 438 8.85 -0.32 46.49
CA GLY A 438 8.30 0.56 47.52
C GLY A 438 6.96 1.17 47.14
N ILE A 439 6.19 0.49 46.28
CA ILE A 439 4.90 0.93 45.76
C ILE A 439 3.80 0.21 46.55
N SER A 440 2.83 0.97 47.06
CA SER A 440 1.71 0.36 47.79
C SER A 440 0.81 -0.48 46.85
N PRO A 441 0.15 -1.54 47.34
CA PRO A 441 -0.76 -2.34 46.51
C PRO A 441 -1.86 -1.51 45.81
N ARG A 442 -2.36 -0.47 46.49
CA ARG A 442 -3.37 0.45 45.95
C ARG A 442 -2.82 1.29 44.80
N GLU A 443 -1.58 1.77 44.92
CA GLU A 443 -0.93 2.49 43.83
C GLU A 443 -0.63 1.56 42.66
N ALA A 444 -0.13 0.34 42.92
CA ALA A 444 0.18 -0.65 41.89
C ALA A 444 -1.03 -1.01 41.03
N LEU A 445 -2.23 -1.11 41.62
CA LEU A 445 -3.48 -1.33 40.90
C LEU A 445 -3.85 -0.15 39.98
N ALA A 446 -3.55 1.08 40.39
CA ALA A 446 -3.82 2.28 39.59
C ALA A 446 -2.75 2.53 38.51
N MET A 447 -1.59 1.87 38.60
CA MET A 447 -0.49 2.03 37.64
C MET A 447 -0.78 1.33 36.32
N ASP A 448 -0.60 2.06 35.22
CA ASP A 448 -0.58 1.50 33.88
C ASP A 448 0.46 0.35 33.82
N PRO A 449 0.09 -0.84 33.31
CA PRO A 449 1.00 -1.98 33.18
C PRO A 449 2.33 -1.62 32.49
N GLN A 450 2.34 -0.64 31.58
CA GLN A 450 3.54 -0.18 30.90
C GLN A 450 4.58 0.38 31.87
N GLN A 451 4.16 1.09 32.92
CA GLN A 451 5.07 1.60 33.95
C GLN A 451 5.67 0.47 34.78
N ARG A 452 4.87 -0.56 35.09
CA ARG A 452 5.29 -1.74 35.86
C ARG A 452 6.33 -2.56 35.09
N VAL A 453 6.02 -2.88 33.83
CA VAL A 453 6.92 -3.62 32.95
C VAL A 453 8.24 -2.89 32.75
N LEU A 454 8.23 -1.56 32.57
CA LEU A 454 9.47 -0.81 32.42
C LEU A 454 10.30 -0.71 33.69
N LEU A 455 9.68 -0.66 34.88
CA LEU A 455 10.43 -0.70 36.14
C LEU A 455 11.23 -1.99 36.26
N GLU A 456 10.59 -3.14 36.08
CA GLU A 456 11.26 -4.45 36.09
C GLU A 456 12.33 -4.55 35.00
N THR A 457 11.99 -4.16 33.78
CA THR A 457 12.89 -4.22 32.62
C THR A 457 14.11 -3.30 32.80
N SER A 458 13.95 -2.15 33.48
CA SER A 458 15.04 -1.23 33.79
C SER A 458 15.97 -1.75 34.88
N TRP A 459 15.41 -2.44 35.88
CA TRP A 459 16.20 -3.09 36.93
C TRP A 459 17.07 -4.19 36.33
N GLU A 460 16.46 -5.10 35.56
CA GLU A 460 17.16 -6.19 34.88
C GLU A 460 18.21 -5.69 33.89
N LEU A 461 17.96 -4.55 33.22
CA LEU A 461 18.93 -3.93 32.33
C LEU A 461 20.25 -3.61 33.05
N LEU A 462 20.14 -3.03 34.24
CA LEU A 462 21.30 -2.66 35.05
C LEU A 462 22.02 -3.89 35.61
N GLU A 463 21.28 -4.89 36.09
CA GLU A 463 21.86 -6.16 36.52
C GLU A 463 22.63 -6.85 35.39
N ARG A 464 22.06 -6.85 34.17
CA ARG A 464 22.72 -7.39 32.97
C ARG A 464 23.96 -6.59 32.56
N ALA A 465 24.02 -5.30 32.89
CA ALA A 465 25.22 -4.49 32.71
C ALA A 465 26.29 -4.75 33.79
N GLY A 466 25.98 -5.53 34.84
CA GLY A 466 26.83 -5.70 36.01
C GLY A 466 26.86 -4.47 36.92
N LEU A 467 25.86 -3.60 36.82
CA LEU A 467 25.72 -2.39 37.63
C LEU A 467 24.77 -2.64 38.80
N ASP A 468 25.19 -2.27 40.01
CA ASP A 468 24.30 -2.22 41.17
C ASP A 468 23.37 -1.00 41.04
N PRO A 469 22.05 -1.20 40.85
CA PRO A 469 21.12 -0.09 40.63
C PRO A 469 21.09 0.92 41.78
N THR A 470 21.41 0.49 43.00
CA THR A 470 21.40 1.35 44.19
C THR A 470 22.54 2.37 44.19
N THR A 471 23.61 2.09 43.46
CA THR A 471 24.79 2.97 43.34
C THR A 471 24.58 4.12 42.36
N LEU A 472 23.54 4.06 41.53
CA LEU A 472 23.21 5.11 40.55
C LEU A 472 22.39 6.26 41.13
N ARG A 473 22.01 6.20 42.40
CA ARG A 473 21.31 7.30 43.09
C ARG A 473 22.17 8.57 43.06
N GLY A 474 21.59 9.68 42.60
CA GLY A 474 22.28 10.97 42.42
C GLY A 474 23.16 11.04 41.16
N SER A 475 23.21 9.97 40.35
CA SER A 475 23.97 9.97 39.10
C SER A 475 23.22 10.71 37.99
N ARG A 476 23.97 11.22 37.02
CA ARG A 476 23.44 11.84 35.80
C ARG A 476 23.00 10.80 34.77
N THR A 477 22.30 9.76 35.22
CA THR A 477 21.74 8.73 34.34
C THR A 477 20.42 9.20 33.77
N ALA A 478 20.28 9.15 32.45
CA ALA A 478 19.09 9.59 31.74
C ALA A 478 18.12 8.42 31.42
N VAL A 479 16.85 8.75 31.24
CA VAL A 479 15.79 7.81 30.85
C VAL A 479 14.99 8.39 29.69
N PHE A 480 15.06 7.74 28.53
CA PHE A 480 14.27 8.07 27.34
C PHE A 480 13.35 6.90 27.01
N ALA A 481 12.06 7.04 27.30
CA ALA A 481 11.08 5.96 27.15
C ALA A 481 10.06 6.28 26.05
N GLY A 482 10.01 5.46 25.00
CA GLY A 482 8.97 5.50 23.99
C GLY A 482 7.68 4.84 24.45
N THR A 483 6.55 5.47 24.20
CA THR A 483 5.20 4.90 24.37
C THR A 483 4.29 5.37 23.24
N ASN A 484 3.06 4.86 23.18
CA ASN A 484 2.05 5.29 22.22
C ASN A 484 0.65 5.18 22.84
N GLY A 485 0.15 6.29 23.39
CA GLY A 485 -1.13 6.33 24.10
C GLY A 485 -1.19 5.49 25.39
N GLN A 486 -2.19 5.76 26.23
CA GLN A 486 -2.47 5.01 27.46
C GLN A 486 -3.96 4.68 27.44
N ASP A 487 -4.33 3.40 27.34
CA ASP A 487 -5.73 2.96 27.31
C ASP A 487 -6.23 2.42 28.65
N TYR A 488 -5.30 2.16 29.59
CA TYR A 488 -5.59 1.82 30.97
C TYR A 488 -6.49 2.84 31.71
N PRO A 489 -6.38 4.17 31.47
CA PRO A 489 -7.29 5.13 32.11
C PRO A 489 -8.76 4.93 31.75
N ALA A 490 -9.03 4.52 30.51
CA ALA A 490 -10.38 4.22 30.05
C ALA A 490 -10.91 2.95 30.74
N LEU A 491 -10.05 1.95 30.94
CA LEU A 491 -10.37 0.75 31.70
C LEU A 491 -10.70 1.08 33.17
N LEU A 492 -9.86 1.89 33.83
CA LEU A 492 -10.09 2.33 35.21
C LEU A 492 -11.38 3.14 35.35
N ALA A 493 -11.67 4.03 34.40
CA ALA A 493 -12.91 4.83 34.42
C ALA A 493 -14.18 3.98 34.21
N ALA A 494 -14.07 2.83 33.56
CA ALA A 494 -15.18 1.89 33.35
C ALA A 494 -15.37 0.90 34.51
N ALA A 495 -14.43 0.84 35.47
CA ALA A 495 -14.48 -0.09 36.58
C ALA A 495 -15.58 0.28 37.60
N PRO A 496 -16.20 -0.71 38.29
CA PRO A 496 -17.20 -0.48 39.34
C PRO A 496 -16.69 0.43 40.48
N ALA A 497 -17.59 1.26 41.02
CA ALA A 497 -17.30 2.34 42.00
C ALA A 497 -16.66 1.89 43.32
N ASP A 498 -16.67 0.60 43.61
CA ASP A 498 -15.98 -0.08 44.71
C ASP A 498 -14.44 -0.01 44.60
N HIS A 499 -13.90 0.47 43.47
CA HIS A 499 -12.47 0.79 43.27
C HIS A 499 -12.12 2.27 43.56
N ALA A 500 -13.06 3.08 44.11
CA ALA A 500 -12.90 4.51 44.39
C ALA A 500 -11.73 4.86 45.33
N ASP A 501 -11.24 3.90 46.11
CA ASP A 501 -10.05 4.08 46.97
C ASP A 501 -8.76 4.34 46.17
N SER A 502 -8.74 4.11 44.86
CA SER A 502 -7.58 4.32 43.97
C SER A 502 -7.57 5.71 43.29
N GLU A 503 -8.60 6.54 43.50
CA GLU A 503 -8.76 7.85 42.83
C GLU A 503 -7.55 8.78 43.00
N GLY A 504 -6.88 8.73 44.16
CA GLY A 504 -5.69 9.56 44.44
C GLY A 504 -4.48 9.24 43.57
N TYR A 505 -4.37 8.00 43.08
CA TYR A 505 -3.23 7.54 42.28
C TYR A 505 -3.50 7.53 40.78
N GLY A 506 -4.76 7.68 40.33
CA GLY A 506 -5.11 7.64 38.91
C GLY A 506 -4.36 8.67 38.06
N SER A 507 -4.06 9.85 38.62
CA SER A 507 -3.32 10.90 37.90
C SER A 507 -1.85 10.54 37.63
N THR A 508 -1.16 9.89 38.57
CA THR A 508 0.26 9.49 38.43
C THR A 508 0.40 8.09 37.84
N GLY A 509 -0.59 7.22 38.06
CA GLY A 509 -0.62 5.85 37.54
C GLY A 509 -0.74 5.78 36.03
N ALA A 510 -1.29 6.80 35.39
CA ALA A 510 -1.56 6.83 33.95
C ALA A 510 -0.86 7.94 33.16
N ALA A 511 -0.21 8.89 33.83
CA ALA A 511 0.40 10.01 33.13
C ALA A 511 1.61 9.55 32.29
N ALA A 512 1.62 9.93 31.00
CA ALA A 512 2.71 9.59 30.10
C ALA A 512 4.09 10.06 30.63
N SER A 513 4.18 11.27 31.20
CA SER A 513 5.43 11.77 31.78
C SER A 513 5.96 10.93 32.95
N VAL A 514 5.10 10.17 33.63
CA VAL A 514 5.47 9.31 34.75
C VAL A 514 6.10 8.01 34.26
N VAL A 515 5.96 7.62 32.99
CA VAL A 515 6.60 6.42 32.43
C VAL A 515 8.12 6.49 32.57
N SER A 516 8.76 7.55 32.06
CA SER A 516 10.19 7.78 32.28
C SER A 516 10.50 8.26 33.71
N GLY A 517 9.64 9.13 34.25
CA GLY A 517 9.87 9.76 35.55
C GLY A 517 9.87 8.78 36.73
N ARG A 518 9.08 7.70 36.65
CA ARG A 518 9.00 6.69 37.72
C ARG A 518 10.25 5.83 37.79
N ILE A 519 10.88 5.52 36.66
CA ILE A 519 12.19 4.85 36.62
C ILE A 519 13.23 5.74 37.31
N SER A 520 13.31 7.02 36.91
CA SER A 520 14.21 7.98 37.55
C SER A 520 13.94 8.12 39.05
N TYR A 521 12.67 8.17 39.46
CA TYR A 521 12.29 8.26 40.87
C TYR A 521 12.70 7.03 41.68
N ALA A 522 12.36 5.82 41.19
CA ALA A 522 12.64 4.57 41.89
C ALA A 522 14.15 4.33 42.06
N LEU A 523 14.94 4.63 41.02
CA LEU A 523 16.39 4.46 41.00
C LEU A 523 17.17 5.70 41.51
N GLY A 524 16.47 6.82 41.78
CA GLY A 524 17.07 8.09 42.22
C GLY A 524 18.00 8.74 41.19
N LEU A 525 17.65 8.67 39.90
CA LEU A 525 18.46 9.21 38.80
C LEU A 525 18.20 10.71 38.61
N GLU A 526 19.25 11.48 38.33
CA GLU A 526 19.19 12.94 38.17
C GLU A 526 19.49 13.43 36.73
N GLY A 527 19.59 12.51 35.77
CA GLY A 527 19.69 12.85 34.35
C GLY A 527 18.32 13.18 33.70
N PRO A 528 18.31 13.60 32.42
CA PRO A 528 17.07 13.83 31.68
C PRO A 528 16.11 12.64 31.71
N ALA A 529 14.84 12.89 32.02
CA ALA A 529 13.78 11.88 32.01
C ALA A 529 12.69 12.31 31.02
N VAL A 530 12.63 11.67 29.85
CA VAL A 530 11.77 12.07 28.74
C VAL A 530 10.94 10.88 28.27
N THR A 531 9.63 11.07 28.24
CA THR A 531 8.71 10.15 27.57
C THR A 531 8.39 10.67 26.17
N VAL A 532 8.49 9.81 25.17
CA VAL A 532 8.33 10.13 23.75
C VAL A 532 7.10 9.41 23.20
N ASP A 533 6.17 10.18 22.61
CA ASP A 533 5.08 9.63 21.81
C ASP A 533 5.18 10.15 20.38
N THR A 534 5.77 9.32 19.53
CA THR A 534 5.75 9.46 18.07
C THR A 534 5.12 8.21 17.45
N ALA A 535 4.19 7.59 18.18
CA ALA A 535 3.56 6.32 17.86
C ALA A 535 4.60 5.19 17.60
N CYS A 536 4.60 4.62 16.39
CA CYS A 536 5.36 3.43 16.06
C CYS A 536 6.88 3.67 15.95
N SER A 537 7.33 4.94 15.91
CA SER A 537 8.75 5.31 15.89
C SER A 537 9.32 5.69 17.26
N SER A 538 8.51 5.69 18.32
CA SER A 538 8.86 6.23 19.65
C SER A 538 10.17 5.67 20.20
N ALA A 539 10.41 4.35 20.17
CA ALA A 539 11.65 3.76 20.69
C ALA A 539 12.92 4.22 19.94
N LEU A 540 12.87 4.40 18.62
CA LEU A 540 14.04 4.89 17.87
C LEU A 540 14.26 6.39 18.07
N VAL A 541 13.20 7.17 18.23
CA VAL A 541 13.32 8.59 18.61
C VAL A 541 13.91 8.72 20.02
N ALA A 542 13.50 7.87 20.97
CA ALA A 542 14.09 7.80 22.29
C ALA A 542 15.59 7.44 22.25
N LEU A 543 15.99 6.46 21.42
CA LEU A 543 17.39 6.13 21.15
C LEU A 543 18.17 7.34 20.59
N HIS A 544 17.61 8.03 19.60
CA HIS A 544 18.23 9.21 19.01
C HIS A 544 18.48 10.30 20.07
N LEU A 545 17.48 10.61 20.90
CA LEU A 545 17.60 11.62 21.97
C LEU A 545 18.64 11.22 23.03
N ALA A 546 18.68 9.94 23.41
CA ALA A 546 19.69 9.43 24.34
C ALA A 546 21.11 9.59 23.79
N CYS A 547 21.33 9.25 22.50
CA CYS A 547 22.62 9.46 21.84
C CYS A 547 23.01 10.95 21.82
N GLN A 548 22.08 11.86 21.53
CA GLN A 548 22.36 13.30 21.54
C GLN A 548 22.72 13.80 22.94
N SER A 549 22.00 13.35 23.97
CA SER A 549 22.23 13.74 25.36
C SER A 549 23.60 13.27 25.87
N LEU A 550 24.00 12.04 25.53
CA LEU A 550 25.34 11.51 25.83
C LEU A 550 26.46 12.26 25.10
N ARG A 551 26.27 12.56 23.80
CA ARG A 551 27.25 13.31 22.98
C ARG A 551 27.44 14.73 23.49
N ARG A 552 26.38 15.37 23.98
CA ARG A 552 26.42 16.72 24.59
C ARG A 552 26.89 16.73 26.04
N GLY A 553 27.11 15.56 26.62
CA GLY A 553 27.50 15.42 28.02
C GLY A 553 26.44 15.90 28.99
N GLU A 554 25.15 15.82 28.63
CA GLU A 554 24.00 16.09 29.53
C GLU A 554 23.80 14.92 30.52
N CYS A 555 24.19 13.71 30.11
CA CYS A 555 24.26 12.50 30.92
C CYS A 555 25.55 11.71 30.61
N ASP A 556 25.88 10.77 31.51
CA ASP A 556 27.02 9.86 31.35
C ASP A 556 26.58 8.42 31.04
N LEU A 557 25.34 8.08 31.39
CA LEU A 557 24.69 6.81 31.14
C LEU A 557 23.24 7.10 30.74
N ALA A 558 22.66 6.36 29.79
CA ALA A 558 21.29 6.55 29.36
C ALA A 558 20.56 5.23 29.11
N MET A 559 19.33 5.13 29.59
CA MET A 559 18.38 4.10 29.21
C MET A 559 17.53 4.60 28.06
N ALA A 560 17.43 3.83 26.97
CA ALA A 560 16.60 4.18 25.82
C ALA A 560 15.83 2.98 25.29
N GLY A 561 14.55 3.16 24.99
CA GLY A 561 13.75 2.09 24.41
C GLY A 561 12.27 2.44 24.37
N GLY A 562 11.40 1.45 24.49
CA GLY A 562 9.95 1.70 24.49
C GLY A 562 9.12 0.53 25.00
N VAL A 563 7.86 0.82 25.27
CA VAL A 563 6.88 -0.13 25.82
C VAL A 563 5.51 0.10 25.19
N THR A 564 4.78 -0.99 25.01
CA THR A 564 3.35 -0.99 24.71
C THR A 564 2.67 -2.18 25.36
N VAL A 565 1.57 -1.91 26.06
CA VAL A 565 0.62 -2.90 26.58
C VAL A 565 -0.79 -2.43 26.22
N MET A 566 -1.62 -3.31 25.66
CA MET A 566 -3.00 -3.05 25.23
C MET A 566 -3.98 -3.48 26.32
N SER A 567 -4.39 -2.57 27.19
CA SER A 567 -5.33 -2.90 28.28
C SER A 567 -6.75 -3.14 27.77
N THR A 568 -7.09 -2.57 26.62
CA THR A 568 -8.42 -2.63 25.98
C THR A 568 -8.32 -3.12 24.53
N PRO A 569 -9.41 -3.66 23.95
CA PRO A 569 -9.41 -4.10 22.54
C PRO A 569 -9.51 -2.93 21.54
N SER A 570 -9.47 -1.67 22.00
CA SER A 570 -9.81 -0.48 21.21
C SER A 570 -9.01 -0.33 19.91
N LEU A 571 -7.74 -0.75 19.92
CA LEU A 571 -6.87 -0.72 18.74
C LEU A 571 -7.39 -1.66 17.64
N PHE A 572 -7.74 -2.90 17.99
CA PHE A 572 -8.31 -3.89 17.07
C PHE A 572 -9.65 -3.42 16.49
N LEU A 573 -10.51 -2.83 17.33
CA LEU A 573 -11.80 -2.27 16.87
C LEU A 573 -11.61 -1.14 15.85
N SER A 574 -10.68 -0.22 16.15
CA SER A 574 -10.44 0.95 15.31
C SER A 574 -9.81 0.58 13.96
N PHE A 575 -8.83 -0.32 13.96
CA PHE A 575 -8.16 -0.76 12.73
C PHE A 575 -8.97 -1.77 11.93
N SER A 576 -9.89 -2.52 12.56
CA SER A 576 -10.83 -3.36 11.84
C SER A 576 -11.77 -2.51 10.97
N ARG A 577 -12.29 -1.40 11.50
CA ARG A 577 -13.11 -0.46 10.72
C ARG A 577 -12.35 0.16 9.54
N GLN A 578 -11.05 0.37 9.69
CA GLN A 578 -10.17 0.90 8.65
C GLN A 578 -9.67 -0.18 7.68
N ARG A 579 -9.96 -1.47 7.94
CA ARG A 579 -9.42 -2.62 7.19
C ARG A 579 -7.89 -2.60 7.14
N GLY A 580 -7.27 -2.22 8.25
CA GLY A 580 -5.81 -2.09 8.37
C GLY A 580 -5.10 -3.30 8.97
N ILE A 581 -5.84 -4.32 9.41
CA ILE A 581 -5.30 -5.54 10.04
C ILE A 581 -5.23 -6.64 8.98
N ALA A 582 -4.17 -7.46 9.01
CA ALA A 582 -4.09 -8.65 8.18
C ALA A 582 -5.25 -9.62 8.53
N ALA A 583 -5.89 -10.22 7.54
CA ALA A 583 -7.09 -11.05 7.78
C ALA A 583 -6.79 -12.30 8.62
N ASP A 584 -5.56 -12.80 8.54
CA ASP A 584 -5.02 -13.93 9.31
C ASP A 584 -4.23 -13.49 10.55
N GLY A 585 -4.25 -12.19 10.88
CA GLY A 585 -3.55 -11.62 12.04
C GLY A 585 -2.02 -11.64 11.94
N ARG A 586 -1.42 -11.92 10.77
CA ARG A 586 0.04 -12.08 10.59
C ARG A 586 0.66 -10.98 9.75
N ALA A 587 1.82 -10.48 10.20
CA ALA A 587 2.56 -9.46 9.46
C ALA A 587 3.39 -10.10 8.34
N LYS A 588 2.88 -10.04 7.11
CA LYS A 588 3.50 -10.56 5.88
C LYS A 588 4.42 -9.52 5.24
N ALA A 589 5.47 -9.11 5.96
CA ALA A 589 6.32 -7.99 5.56
C ALA A 589 6.99 -8.21 4.19
N TYR A 590 6.81 -7.25 3.28
CA TYR A 590 7.34 -7.23 1.90
C TYR A 590 6.86 -8.37 0.99
N ALA A 591 5.88 -9.15 1.43
CA ALA A 591 5.31 -10.25 0.68
C ALA A 591 4.29 -9.77 -0.36
N ALA A 592 4.07 -10.56 -1.42
CA ALA A 592 2.99 -10.35 -2.38
C ALA A 592 1.60 -10.50 -1.73
N SER A 593 1.51 -11.35 -0.70
CA SER A 593 0.32 -11.57 0.11
C SER A 593 0.11 -10.56 1.25
N ALA A 594 0.95 -9.52 1.35
CA ALA A 594 0.80 -8.44 2.34
C ALA A 594 -0.58 -7.77 2.23
N ASP A 595 -1.37 -7.80 3.31
CA ASP A 595 -2.75 -7.32 3.33
C ASP A 595 -3.08 -6.39 4.50
N GLY A 596 -2.21 -6.27 5.51
CA GLY A 596 -2.39 -5.41 6.68
C GLY A 596 -1.36 -5.69 7.78
N THR A 597 -1.46 -4.94 8.89
CA THR A 597 -0.59 -5.16 10.05
C THR A 597 -1.10 -6.28 10.95
N ALA A 598 -0.19 -6.93 11.68
CA ALA A 598 -0.50 -7.71 12.87
C ALA A 598 -0.18 -6.86 14.10
N TRP A 599 -1.03 -6.84 15.13
CA TRP A 599 -0.75 -6.06 16.35
C TRP A 599 -0.07 -6.89 17.41
N GLY A 600 0.89 -6.28 18.09
CA GLY A 600 1.58 -6.89 19.22
C GLY A 600 1.85 -5.93 20.38
N GLU A 601 2.23 -6.50 21.50
CA GLU A 601 2.72 -5.85 22.71
C GLU A 601 4.22 -6.05 22.87
N GLY A 602 4.88 -5.27 23.72
CA GLY A 602 6.28 -5.50 24.01
C GLY A 602 6.93 -4.39 24.81
N ALA A 603 8.09 -4.69 25.37
CA ALA A 603 8.98 -3.75 26.03
C ALA A 603 10.43 -4.06 25.68
N GLY A 604 11.25 -3.04 25.52
CA GLY A 604 12.70 -3.21 25.38
C GLY A 604 13.43 -1.97 25.84
N LEU A 605 14.60 -2.15 26.45
CA LEU A 605 15.50 -1.08 26.84
C LEU A 605 16.94 -1.42 26.45
N LEU A 606 17.67 -0.38 26.07
CA LEU A 606 19.10 -0.38 25.79
C LEU A 606 19.79 0.50 26.84
N LEU A 607 20.92 0.04 27.37
CA LEU A 607 21.80 0.85 28.19
C LEU A 607 22.94 1.39 27.34
N LEU A 608 23.11 2.71 27.36
CA LEU A 608 23.97 3.45 26.47
C LEU A 608 24.96 4.31 27.26
N GLU A 609 26.20 4.35 26.81
CA GLU A 609 27.20 5.33 27.27
C GLU A 609 28.17 5.64 26.12
N ARG A 610 29.07 6.61 26.30
CA ARG A 610 30.13 6.85 25.31
C ARG A 610 31.11 5.67 25.30
N LEU A 611 31.67 5.31 24.14
CA LEU A 611 32.58 4.17 24.03
C LEU A 611 33.84 4.34 24.91
N SER A 612 34.35 5.57 25.04
CA SER A 612 35.44 5.84 25.99
C SER A 612 35.06 5.57 27.45
N ASP A 613 33.81 5.84 27.84
CA ASP A 613 33.28 5.57 29.17
C ASP A 613 33.10 4.07 29.39
N ALA A 614 32.49 3.36 28.43
CA ALA A 614 32.35 1.90 28.49
C ALA A 614 33.71 1.21 28.68
N ARG A 615 34.73 1.65 27.93
CA ARG A 615 36.10 1.15 28.07
C ARG A 615 36.72 1.50 29.42
N ARG A 616 36.53 2.73 29.91
CA ARG A 616 37.05 3.17 31.21
C ARG A 616 36.41 2.37 32.35
N ASN A 617 35.12 2.09 32.25
CA ASN A 617 34.33 1.41 33.27
C ASN A 617 34.45 -0.12 33.15
N GLY A 618 35.06 -0.64 32.08
CA GLY A 618 35.21 -2.08 31.84
C GLY A 618 33.90 -2.77 31.43
N HIS A 619 32.92 -2.01 30.94
CA HIS A 619 31.65 -2.56 30.49
C HIS A 619 31.80 -3.25 29.13
N GLN A 620 31.06 -4.34 28.95
CA GLN A 620 31.02 -5.04 27.68
C GLN A 620 30.34 -4.18 26.62
N VAL A 621 30.94 -4.05 25.44
CA VAL A 621 30.32 -3.38 24.29
C VAL A 621 29.63 -4.42 23.41
N LEU A 622 28.31 -4.31 23.27
CA LEU A 622 27.49 -5.22 22.46
C LEU A 622 27.39 -4.75 21.00
N ALA A 623 27.26 -3.44 20.80
CA ALA A 623 27.22 -2.78 19.50
C ALA A 623 27.57 -1.28 19.64
N LEU A 624 27.89 -0.63 18.52
CA LEU A 624 28.12 0.80 18.46
C LEU A 624 27.01 1.48 17.65
N VAL A 625 26.35 2.50 18.21
CA VAL A 625 25.45 3.37 17.46
C VAL A 625 26.29 4.39 16.71
N ARG A 626 26.44 4.18 15.39
CA ARG A 626 27.28 5.01 14.52
C ARG A 626 26.60 6.30 14.15
N GLY A 627 25.32 6.24 13.82
CA GLY A 627 24.54 7.44 13.56
C GLY A 627 23.05 7.20 13.62
N SER A 628 22.29 8.28 13.77
CA SER A 628 20.84 8.24 13.78
C SER A 628 20.25 9.55 13.30
N ALA A 629 19.05 9.50 12.73
CA ALA A 629 18.31 10.68 12.31
C ALA A 629 16.81 10.52 12.57
N VAL A 630 16.15 11.66 12.75
CA VAL A 630 14.69 11.78 12.88
C VAL A 630 14.21 12.88 11.94
N ASN A 631 13.11 12.66 11.23
CA ASN A 631 12.45 13.70 10.45
C ASN A 631 10.93 13.55 10.45
N GLN A 632 10.26 14.37 9.65
CA GLN A 632 8.81 14.37 9.49
C GLN A 632 8.44 14.36 8.00
N ASP A 633 7.33 13.70 7.70
CA ASP A 633 6.76 13.60 6.34
C ASP A 633 6.30 14.96 5.81
N GLY A 634 5.84 15.84 6.70
CA GLY A 634 5.19 17.09 6.32
C GLY A 634 3.79 16.86 5.75
N ALA A 635 3.32 17.74 4.87
CA ALA A 635 2.04 17.54 4.19
C ALA A 635 2.15 16.40 3.18
N SER A 636 1.54 15.24 3.46
CA SER A 636 1.51 14.04 2.61
C SER A 636 0.09 13.71 2.13
N ASN A 637 -0.12 12.57 1.44
CA ASN A 637 -1.43 12.12 0.94
C ASN A 637 -2.39 11.60 2.05
N GLY A 638 -2.28 12.16 3.25
CA GLY A 638 -3.09 11.86 4.43
C GLY A 638 -2.21 11.70 5.66
N LEU A 639 -2.73 12.06 6.84
CA LEU A 639 -1.96 12.05 8.08
C LEU A 639 -1.26 10.72 8.36
N ALA A 640 -1.94 9.60 8.06
CA ALA A 640 -1.44 8.24 8.27
C ALA A 640 -0.80 7.60 7.02
N ALA A 641 -0.67 8.35 5.91
CA ALA A 641 -0.07 7.84 4.69
C ALA A 641 1.45 8.03 4.74
N PRO A 642 2.26 6.97 4.55
CA PRO A 642 3.71 7.06 4.56
C PRO A 642 4.24 7.87 3.36
N ASN A 643 5.44 8.43 3.49
CA ASN A 643 6.08 9.23 2.43
C ASN A 643 7.50 8.75 2.09
N GLY A 644 7.68 8.18 0.90
CA GLY A 644 8.97 7.60 0.46
C GLY A 644 10.15 8.58 0.48
N PRO A 645 10.04 9.82 -0.04
CA PRO A 645 11.14 10.78 -0.02
C PRO A 645 11.54 11.20 1.39
N SER A 646 10.60 11.23 2.33
CA SER A 646 10.92 11.52 3.73
C SER A 646 11.68 10.36 4.36
N GLN A 647 11.33 9.12 4.03
CA GLN A 647 12.10 7.93 4.41
C GLN A 647 13.51 7.94 3.80
N GLN A 648 13.65 8.29 2.51
CA GLN A 648 14.97 8.43 1.87
C GLN A 648 15.83 9.52 2.54
N ARG A 649 15.22 10.65 2.92
CA ARG A 649 15.91 11.75 3.62
C ARG A 649 16.38 11.33 5.00
N VAL A 650 15.57 10.61 5.79
CA VAL A 650 16.00 10.17 7.12
C VAL A 650 17.13 9.15 7.05
N ILE A 651 17.08 8.22 6.07
CA ILE A 651 18.16 7.25 5.81
C ILE A 651 19.45 7.99 5.43
N THR A 652 19.38 8.91 4.46
CA THR A 652 20.55 9.71 4.03
C THR A 652 21.13 10.53 5.19
N ALA A 653 20.28 11.13 6.02
CA ALA A 653 20.73 11.90 7.18
C ALA A 653 21.42 11.02 8.22
N ALA A 654 20.90 9.82 8.49
CA ALA A 654 21.53 8.88 9.41
C ALA A 654 22.89 8.38 8.88
N LEU A 655 22.99 8.09 7.58
CA LEU A 655 24.25 7.74 6.91
C LEU A 655 25.29 8.87 7.02
N ALA A 656 24.85 10.12 6.85
CA ALA A 656 25.69 11.30 7.01
C ALA A 656 26.16 11.49 8.46
N ASP A 657 25.26 11.35 9.45
CA ASP A 657 25.62 11.38 10.89
C ASP A 657 26.62 10.27 11.25
N ALA A 658 26.49 9.10 10.61
CA ALA A 658 27.39 7.96 10.81
C ALA A 658 28.75 8.08 10.09
N GLY A 659 28.84 8.96 9.09
CA GLY A 659 29.97 9.03 8.15
C GLY A 659 30.15 7.74 7.34
N LEU A 660 29.06 7.09 6.94
CA LEU A 660 29.06 5.81 6.21
C LEU A 660 28.51 5.96 4.79
N ARG A 661 29.07 5.19 3.86
CA ARG A 661 28.50 5.01 2.51
C ARG A 661 27.37 3.98 2.53
N PRO A 662 26.37 4.06 1.64
CA PRO A 662 25.26 3.10 1.63
C PRO A 662 25.70 1.64 1.42
N ASP A 663 26.72 1.39 0.59
CA ASP A 663 27.27 0.04 0.30
C ASP A 663 28.09 -0.57 1.45
N GLU A 664 28.27 0.19 2.54
CA GLU A 664 28.89 -0.26 3.77
C GLU A 664 27.89 -0.86 4.78
N VAL A 665 26.58 -0.72 4.56
CA VAL A 665 25.54 -1.31 5.40
C VAL A 665 25.11 -2.65 4.81
N ASP A 666 25.11 -3.71 5.61
CA ASP A 666 24.86 -5.08 5.12
C ASP A 666 23.36 -5.43 5.11
N ALA A 667 22.64 -4.99 6.12
CA ALA A 667 21.24 -5.33 6.34
C ALA A 667 20.44 -4.16 6.91
N VAL A 668 19.12 -4.16 6.67
CA VAL A 668 18.17 -3.27 7.33
C VAL A 668 17.05 -4.11 7.94
N GLU A 669 16.83 -3.88 9.23
CA GLU A 669 15.60 -4.24 9.91
C GLU A 669 14.58 -3.14 9.64
N GLY A 670 13.67 -3.42 8.72
CA GLY A 670 12.71 -2.43 8.23
C GLY A 670 11.58 -2.17 9.21
N HIS A 671 10.82 -1.12 8.94
CA HIS A 671 9.55 -0.90 9.60
C HIS A 671 8.54 -1.99 9.20
N GLY A 672 8.49 -2.38 7.92
CA GLY A 672 7.94 -3.65 7.39
C GLY A 672 6.75 -4.20 8.16
N THR A 673 5.60 -3.53 8.04
CA THR A 673 4.39 -3.86 8.80
C THR A 673 3.50 -4.88 8.10
N GLY A 674 3.81 -5.28 6.85
CA GLY A 674 2.96 -6.17 6.07
C GLY A 674 1.82 -5.44 5.38
N THR A 675 1.93 -4.12 5.21
CA THR A 675 0.85 -3.31 4.63
C THR A 675 1.02 -3.14 3.12
N ARG A 676 -0.09 -3.22 2.38
CA ARG A 676 -0.13 -3.10 0.90
C ARG A 676 0.52 -1.83 0.34
N LEU A 677 0.47 -0.73 1.09
CA LEU A 677 1.02 0.56 0.65
C LEU A 677 2.35 0.88 1.31
N GLY A 678 2.51 0.61 2.61
CA GLY A 678 3.70 0.99 3.36
C GLY A 678 4.93 0.20 2.95
N ASP A 679 4.79 -1.10 2.77
CA ASP A 679 5.92 -1.99 2.46
C ASP A 679 6.55 -1.66 1.09
N PRO A 680 5.79 -1.43 0.00
CA PRO A 680 6.39 -0.97 -1.26
C PRO A 680 7.06 0.40 -1.17
N ILE A 681 6.49 1.35 -0.42
CA ILE A 681 7.07 2.70 -0.25
C ILE A 681 8.41 2.60 0.49
N GLU A 682 8.48 1.81 1.55
CA GLU A 682 9.73 1.59 2.29
C GLU A 682 10.77 0.86 1.44
N ALA A 683 10.38 -0.22 0.75
CA ALA A 683 11.30 -0.96 -0.11
C ALA A 683 11.89 -0.05 -1.20
N GLN A 684 11.06 0.80 -1.83
CA GLN A 684 11.53 1.76 -2.82
C GLN A 684 12.47 2.82 -2.22
N ALA A 685 12.21 3.29 -1.00
CA ALA A 685 13.10 4.21 -0.30
C ALA A 685 14.47 3.57 0.01
N LEU A 686 14.49 2.30 0.39
CA LEU A 686 15.71 1.53 0.61
C LEU A 686 16.47 1.29 -0.71
N ILE A 687 15.78 0.93 -1.80
CA ILE A 687 16.39 0.77 -3.13
C ILE A 687 17.01 2.09 -3.60
N ALA A 688 16.28 3.21 -3.43
CA ALA A 688 16.73 4.53 -3.85
C ALA A 688 17.95 5.04 -3.06
N THR A 689 18.20 4.52 -1.85
CA THR A 689 19.30 4.95 -0.98
C THR A 689 20.43 3.94 -0.95
N TYR A 690 20.16 2.72 -0.50
CA TYR A 690 21.14 1.63 -0.38
C TYR A 690 21.38 0.86 -1.66
N GLY A 691 20.40 0.78 -2.56
CA GLY A 691 20.49 -0.01 -3.79
C GLY A 691 21.26 0.66 -4.92
N ARG A 692 21.43 1.99 -4.89
CA ARG A 692 22.17 2.73 -5.92
C ARG A 692 23.66 2.38 -5.89
N ASP A 693 24.23 2.09 -7.06
CA ASP A 693 25.64 1.74 -7.26
C ASP A 693 26.13 0.58 -6.38
N ARG A 694 25.20 -0.25 -5.91
CA ARG A 694 25.49 -1.41 -5.07
C ARG A 694 25.71 -2.64 -5.94
N ASP A 695 26.75 -3.37 -5.60
CA ASP A 695 27.09 -4.65 -6.22
C ASP A 695 25.94 -5.65 -6.08
N ALA A 696 25.45 -6.19 -7.20
CA ALA A 696 24.32 -7.11 -7.25
C ALA A 696 24.61 -8.44 -6.53
N ASP A 697 25.88 -8.85 -6.46
CA ASP A 697 26.30 -10.05 -5.71
C ASP A 697 26.32 -9.80 -4.19
N ARG A 698 26.13 -8.54 -3.77
CA ARG A 698 26.12 -8.11 -2.37
C ARG A 698 24.93 -7.21 -2.09
N PRO A 699 23.69 -7.74 -2.19
CA PRO A 699 22.50 -6.95 -1.94
C PRO A 699 22.46 -6.45 -0.49
N LEU A 700 21.61 -5.46 -0.24
CA LEU A 700 21.18 -5.13 1.11
C LEU A 700 20.14 -6.15 1.54
N TRP A 701 20.36 -6.82 2.67
CA TRP A 701 19.37 -7.76 3.22
C TRP A 701 18.28 -7.01 3.98
N LEU A 702 17.01 -7.32 3.72
CA LEU A 702 15.86 -6.65 4.32
C LEU A 702 15.01 -7.65 5.10
N GLY A 703 14.67 -7.34 6.35
CA GLY A 703 13.78 -8.19 7.15
C GLY A 703 12.91 -7.40 8.12
N SER A 704 12.00 -8.10 8.81
CA SER A 704 11.13 -7.53 9.85
C SER A 704 10.79 -8.56 10.94
N VAL A 705 11.11 -8.23 12.20
CA VAL A 705 10.78 -8.98 13.42
C VAL A 705 9.28 -9.09 13.65
N LYS A 706 8.49 -8.21 13.02
CA LYS A 706 7.03 -8.21 13.15
C LYS A 706 6.40 -9.48 12.60
N SER A 707 7.08 -10.16 11.69
CA SER A 707 6.67 -11.48 11.19
C SER A 707 6.65 -12.57 12.29
N ASN A 708 7.42 -12.39 13.37
CA ASN A 708 7.47 -13.29 14.52
C ASN A 708 6.57 -12.83 15.67
N ILE A 709 6.62 -11.54 16.04
CA ILE A 709 6.01 -11.03 17.29
C ILE A 709 4.93 -9.97 17.07
N GLY A 710 4.44 -9.84 15.84
CA GLY A 710 3.52 -8.77 15.45
C GLY A 710 4.16 -7.38 15.55
N HIS A 711 3.38 -6.34 15.25
CA HIS A 711 3.80 -4.97 15.42
C HIS A 711 3.68 -4.56 16.89
N THR A 712 4.80 -4.62 17.61
CA THR A 712 4.92 -4.22 19.03
C THR A 712 4.91 -2.70 19.25
N GLN A 713 4.31 -1.96 18.31
CA GLN A 713 3.96 -0.55 18.48
C GLN A 713 5.15 0.33 18.88
N ALA A 714 5.08 1.06 20.01
CA ALA A 714 6.16 1.95 20.46
C ALA A 714 7.46 1.19 20.77
N ALA A 715 7.39 -0.10 21.10
CA ALA A 715 8.55 -0.96 21.33
C ALA A 715 9.13 -1.58 20.04
N ALA A 716 8.50 -1.39 18.88
CA ALA A 716 8.91 -2.06 17.63
C ALA A 716 10.34 -1.72 17.20
N GLY A 717 10.73 -0.46 17.35
CA GLY A 717 12.09 -0.01 17.01
C GLY A 717 13.18 -0.71 17.82
N VAL A 718 12.99 -0.80 19.15
CA VAL A 718 13.96 -1.45 20.03
C VAL A 718 13.95 -2.97 19.88
N ALA A 719 12.81 -3.60 19.57
CA ALA A 719 12.75 -5.02 19.23
C ALA A 719 13.65 -5.35 18.04
N GLY A 720 13.60 -4.50 17.00
CA GLY A 720 14.47 -4.61 15.82
C GLY A 720 15.96 -4.43 16.14
N VAL A 721 16.30 -3.44 16.98
CA VAL A 721 17.69 -3.25 17.44
C VAL A 721 18.20 -4.47 18.19
N ILE A 722 17.44 -4.99 19.16
CA ILE A 722 17.84 -6.16 19.96
C ILE A 722 18.02 -7.38 19.07
N LYS A 723 17.05 -7.68 18.19
CA LYS A 723 17.15 -8.77 17.19
C LYS A 723 18.44 -8.67 16.40
N MET A 724 18.75 -7.49 15.86
CA MET A 724 19.89 -7.33 14.96
C MET A 724 21.24 -7.35 15.69
N ILE A 725 21.32 -6.86 16.93
CA ILE A 725 22.50 -7.06 17.77
C ILE A 725 22.73 -8.55 18.04
N MET A 726 21.67 -9.31 18.31
CA MET A 726 21.79 -10.77 18.47
C MET A 726 22.21 -11.47 17.17
N ALA A 727 21.59 -11.13 16.03
CA ALA A 727 21.96 -11.62 14.71
C ALA A 727 23.44 -11.37 14.38
N MET A 728 23.94 -10.18 14.72
CA MET A 728 25.35 -9.81 14.56
C MET A 728 26.27 -10.67 15.43
N ARG A 729 25.93 -10.86 16.71
CA ARG A 729 26.71 -11.68 17.65
C ARG A 729 26.75 -13.15 17.24
N HIS A 730 25.67 -13.67 16.68
CA HIS A 730 25.59 -15.04 16.17
C HIS A 730 26.08 -15.20 14.73
N GLY A 731 26.33 -14.09 14.01
CA GLY A 731 26.78 -14.13 12.62
C GLY A 731 25.77 -14.75 11.66
N LEU A 732 24.47 -14.54 11.92
CA LEU A 732 23.37 -15.10 11.13
C LEU A 732 22.23 -14.08 11.04
N LEU A 733 21.80 -13.77 9.83
CA LEU A 733 20.56 -13.03 9.57
C LEU A 733 19.41 -14.04 9.54
N PRO A 734 18.44 -13.97 10.47
CA PRO A 734 17.28 -14.87 10.46
C PRO A 734 16.33 -14.53 9.31
N GLU A 735 15.55 -15.51 8.87
CA GLU A 735 14.49 -15.30 7.89
C GLU A 735 13.37 -14.40 8.45
N SER A 736 12.62 -13.78 7.56
CA SER A 736 11.33 -13.13 7.88
C SER A 736 10.21 -14.09 7.53
N LEU A 737 9.36 -14.40 8.51
CA LEU A 737 8.27 -15.35 8.32
C LEU A 737 7.21 -14.80 7.36
N HIS A 738 6.39 -15.71 6.82
CA HIS A 738 5.24 -15.42 5.96
C HIS A 738 5.57 -14.66 4.66
N LEU A 739 6.83 -14.73 4.22
CA LEU A 739 7.25 -14.23 2.92
C LEU A 739 7.07 -15.34 1.86
N ASP A 740 5.89 -15.40 1.24
CA ASP A 740 5.56 -16.39 0.20
C ASP A 740 6.27 -16.09 -1.13
N ALA A 741 6.14 -14.85 -1.61
CA ALA A 741 6.91 -14.28 -2.70
C ALA A 741 7.13 -12.79 -2.42
N PRO A 742 8.24 -12.18 -2.86
CA PRO A 742 8.40 -10.73 -2.77
C PRO A 742 7.29 -9.98 -3.49
N SER A 743 6.89 -8.82 -2.97
CA SER A 743 5.84 -7.98 -3.57
C SER A 743 6.10 -7.69 -5.06
N ASP A 744 5.08 -7.86 -5.90
CA ASP A 744 5.14 -7.62 -7.35
C ASP A 744 5.07 -6.13 -7.72
N VAL A 745 4.80 -5.26 -6.74
CA VAL A 745 4.74 -3.80 -6.92
C VAL A 745 6.13 -3.16 -6.83
N VAL A 746 7.12 -3.87 -6.27
CA VAL A 746 8.49 -3.38 -6.06
C VAL A 746 9.41 -3.98 -7.14
N ASP A 747 10.27 -3.15 -7.74
CA ASP A 747 11.30 -3.61 -8.67
C ASP A 747 12.51 -4.16 -7.92
N TRP A 748 12.41 -5.41 -7.47
CA TRP A 748 13.51 -6.13 -6.81
C TRP A 748 14.64 -6.53 -7.76
N ILE A 749 14.39 -6.61 -9.08
CA ILE A 749 15.40 -7.07 -10.04
C ILE A 749 16.39 -5.94 -10.33
N GLY A 750 15.89 -4.71 -10.49
CA GLY A 750 16.72 -3.51 -10.65
C GLY A 750 17.31 -2.99 -9.33
N GLY A 751 16.72 -3.34 -8.18
CA GLY A 751 17.16 -2.92 -6.86
C GLY A 751 18.07 -3.95 -6.20
N ALA A 752 19.31 -3.58 -5.85
CA ALA A 752 20.23 -4.43 -5.07
C ALA A 752 19.81 -4.55 -3.57
N VAL A 753 18.52 -4.78 -3.31
CA VAL A 753 17.90 -5.01 -2.00
C VAL A 753 17.11 -6.30 -2.08
N GLN A 754 17.27 -7.20 -1.11
CA GLN A 754 16.63 -8.50 -1.11
C GLN A 754 15.97 -8.81 0.25
N PRO A 755 14.67 -9.14 0.27
CA PRO A 755 14.01 -9.66 1.46
C PRO A 755 14.62 -10.97 1.94
N LEU A 756 14.74 -11.14 3.26
CA LEU A 756 15.28 -12.34 3.92
C LEU A 756 14.24 -13.47 3.94
N ALA A 757 14.04 -14.13 2.79
CA ALA A 757 13.16 -15.29 2.67
C ALA A 757 13.70 -16.57 3.34
N GLU A 758 15.01 -16.61 3.57
CA GLU A 758 15.71 -17.73 4.22
C GLU A 758 16.81 -17.15 5.13
N ALA A 759 17.18 -17.88 6.18
CA ALA A 759 18.28 -17.47 7.04
C ALA A 759 19.62 -17.47 6.29
N ARG A 760 20.44 -16.44 6.50
CA ARG A 760 21.71 -16.22 5.78
C ARG A 760 22.89 -16.08 6.75
N PRO A 761 24.00 -16.80 6.54
CA PRO A 761 25.24 -16.51 7.26
C PRO A 761 25.67 -15.07 7.04
N TRP A 762 25.93 -14.35 8.13
CA TRP A 762 26.38 -12.97 8.10
C TRP A 762 27.85 -12.93 8.49
N GLN A 763 28.73 -13.17 7.52
CA GLN A 763 30.17 -13.11 7.78
C GLN A 763 30.67 -11.65 7.63
N PRO A 764 31.56 -11.18 8.52
CA PRO A 764 32.16 -9.87 8.35
C PRO A 764 32.99 -9.87 7.06
N ARG A 765 32.91 -8.77 6.31
CA ARG A 765 33.77 -8.58 5.14
C ARG A 765 35.22 -8.47 5.60
N THR A 766 36.16 -8.93 4.77
CA THR A 766 37.59 -8.82 5.07
C THR A 766 37.96 -7.38 5.42
N GLY A 767 38.31 -7.15 6.70
CA GLY A 767 38.69 -5.83 7.20
C GLY A 767 37.55 -4.84 7.45
N ALA A 768 36.28 -5.23 7.38
CA ALA A 768 35.15 -4.35 7.69
C ALA A 768 34.16 -4.98 8.69
N PRO A 769 33.67 -4.21 9.68
CA PRO A 769 32.72 -4.70 10.67
C PRO A 769 31.33 -4.93 10.04
N ARG A 770 30.55 -5.83 10.63
CA ARG A 770 29.13 -5.99 10.28
C ARG A 770 28.36 -4.72 10.61
N ARG A 771 27.47 -4.28 9.73
CA ARG A 771 26.67 -3.06 9.92
C ARG A 771 25.22 -3.27 9.53
N PHE A 772 24.31 -2.70 10.30
CA PHE A 772 22.89 -2.73 9.99
C PHE A 772 22.19 -1.41 10.28
N GLY A 773 21.09 -1.17 9.56
CA GLY A 773 20.13 -0.12 9.86
C GLY A 773 18.87 -0.65 10.53
N VAL A 774 18.18 0.19 11.30
CA VAL A 774 16.83 -0.07 11.81
C VAL A 774 15.95 1.12 11.48
N SER A 775 14.82 0.88 10.80
CA SER A 775 13.83 1.89 10.42
C SER A 775 12.56 1.79 11.27
N ALA A 776 12.02 2.94 11.66
CA ALA A 776 10.68 3.01 12.25
C ALA A 776 9.93 4.26 11.79
N PHE A 777 8.68 4.08 11.36
CA PHE A 777 7.85 5.15 10.82
C PHE A 777 6.56 5.28 11.63
N GLY A 778 6.35 6.45 12.22
CA GLY A 778 5.17 6.74 13.03
C GLY A 778 3.97 7.07 12.15
N ILE A 779 2.77 6.66 12.58
CA ILE A 779 1.51 6.95 11.88
C ILE A 779 1.20 8.47 11.75
N SER A 780 1.91 9.32 12.49
CA SER A 780 1.81 10.78 12.40
C SER A 780 2.84 11.41 11.45
N GLY A 781 3.62 10.59 10.73
CA GLY A 781 4.66 11.01 9.79
C GLY A 781 6.06 11.18 10.39
N THR A 782 6.26 10.91 11.69
CA THR A 782 7.60 10.98 12.30
C THR A 782 8.41 9.73 11.97
N ASN A 783 9.50 9.90 11.22
CA ASN A 783 10.39 8.82 10.82
C ASN A 783 11.67 8.84 11.65
N ALA A 784 12.19 7.66 11.96
CA ALA A 784 13.49 7.49 12.60
C ALA A 784 14.28 6.38 11.91
N HIS A 785 15.59 6.59 11.77
CA HIS A 785 16.52 5.59 11.27
C HIS A 785 17.80 5.60 12.10
N ALA A 786 18.29 4.42 12.51
CA ALA A 786 19.51 4.26 13.30
C ALA A 786 20.45 3.24 12.63
N LEU A 787 21.75 3.55 12.64
CA LEU A 787 22.82 2.73 12.09
C LEU A 787 23.72 2.21 13.20
N LEU A 788 23.89 0.89 13.24
CA LEU A 788 24.68 0.20 14.24
C LEU A 788 25.78 -0.64 13.61
N GLU A 789 26.88 -0.79 14.34
CA GLU A 789 28.10 -1.46 13.90
C GLU A 789 28.62 -2.44 14.96
N GLU A 790 29.22 -3.53 14.47
CA GLU A 790 29.94 -4.50 15.28
C GLU A 790 31.13 -3.86 16.02
N PRO A 791 31.29 -4.10 17.34
CA PRO A 791 32.40 -3.54 18.08
C PRO A 791 33.73 -4.10 17.54
N GLY A 792 34.71 -3.22 17.33
CA GLY A 792 36.04 -3.64 16.89
C GLY A 792 36.67 -4.63 17.87
N ARG A 793 37.20 -5.74 17.37
CA ARG A 793 37.92 -6.74 18.19
C ARG A 793 39.17 -6.11 18.81
N GLN A 794 39.11 -5.69 20.06
CA GLN A 794 40.30 -5.39 20.86
C GLN A 794 40.59 -6.56 21.82
N GLY A 795 41.66 -7.30 21.56
CA GLY A 795 42.47 -7.93 22.61
C GLY A 795 42.04 -9.28 23.20
N ALA A 796 41.67 -10.27 22.39
CA ALA A 796 41.64 -11.66 22.86
C ALA A 796 43.04 -12.26 23.14
N GLU A 797 44.13 -11.54 22.83
CA GLU A 797 45.50 -12.01 23.05
C GLU A 797 46.03 -11.77 24.48
N HIS A 798 45.38 -10.95 25.32
CA HIS A 798 45.88 -10.68 26.68
C HIS A 798 45.25 -11.54 27.79
N ALA A 799 44.27 -12.40 27.47
CA ALA A 799 43.65 -13.31 28.43
C ALA A 799 44.25 -14.74 28.42
N ALA A 800 45.22 -15.00 27.54
CA ALA A 800 45.95 -16.28 27.50
C ALA A 800 47.27 -16.27 28.31
N GLU A 801 47.65 -15.14 28.93
CA GLU A 801 48.88 -14.99 29.71
C GLU A 801 48.69 -14.38 31.12
N ARG A 802 47.53 -14.56 31.78
CA ARG A 802 47.41 -14.28 33.22
C ARG A 802 46.77 -15.41 34.00
#